data_AF-A0A6N7B9B5-F1
#
_entry.id   AF-A0A6N7B9B5-F1
#
_cell.length_a   1.000
_cell.length_b   1.000
_cell.length_c   1.000
_cell.angle_alpha   90.00
_cell.angle_beta   90.00
_cell.angle_gamma   90.00
#
_symmetry.space_group_name_H-M   'P 1'
#
loop_
_entity.id
_entity.type
_entity.pdbx_description
1 polymer ?
#
loop_
_entity_poly.entity_id
_entity_poly.type
_entity_poly.pdbx_seq_one_letter_code
_entity_poly.pdbx_strand_id
1 'polypeptide(L)'
;LANNYPANQKKRIMLKLTPRKQFKISLIIFLIFSSLLFPQQQKVSYKILGISVVGNKSADANTIIANTGLHVNDEISIPSDQANNAIKRLWNLGIFEDVQLAIEKSLADGIFLSIKVKEYSRLEKIVFRGNDELSEDDLNKKVTIVRGQTLKPQEISRIIAKIKSAYEEDGFLNAQITPSRYIFFQADTSENEITVTWRNEKDLSKEYQTTYELDKSSSVNSISRVKDRVLMLMDVEEGDEVTINQIRFNGNVAFDDDDLKSEFDETSETKWWKFWKSAKFKRDKFDKDKELLQKFYHKKGYRDFTVLKDTTILSADRKTIDVVVDVYEGNEYKVRNIIWEGNSVYPAEELDARLDLKRGSVFDYEKFEQNLRFNEKQSDVSSLYQDNGYLTAQIEPKEEKVAADSVDIRIKVVEGSRFKIGKVDVTGNDKTKDKVIRRELYTIPGSFFSRGYIMRSIQQLANLQYFNAEQLYKSGVDYKPVSDSIVNLTYKVEEKSSDYLNASVGYSGAFGFSGSVGFTLTNFSILEPFRMGGGQVLNFNWQFGVGNFYRTFSLGFTEPWFMDTPTSLGFNLFDTRQRYVYDMRQSGITLNVGRRLTWPDDFFYVSGMLRFQYNDVIDGQLTYPTGVTHQYTAGIGVTRTDIDNPIFPSRGSKISLNMELSGGPFLPGNVDYYKIDLKTEWYKPLFRTNRFVLYTSAELGYIGELVKNTPIQPFEYYYMGGSGLIIATTPLRGYDDRSLGARSGSSSNVIGSRVMTKFTTELRVSLAMEPIPIWLIAFAEAGNVYENLKKTNLFDLKRSVGVGARIMLNPIGLIGFDYGYGFDRTSVDGQAPQWMFHFQFGKGF
;
A
#
# COMPACT_ATOMS: atom_id res chain seq x y z
N LEU A 1 -36.43 4.96 79.10
CA LEU A 1 -36.68 6.38 79.40
C LEU A 1 -37.44 6.95 78.21
N ALA A 2 -38.77 6.75 78.20
CA ALA A 2 -39.79 7.77 78.48
C ALA A 2 -39.85 8.83 77.36
N ASN A 3 -40.97 9.17 76.72
CA ASN A 3 -42.38 8.78 76.85
C ASN A 3 -43.13 9.40 75.65
N ASN A 4 -44.30 8.83 75.32
CA ASN A 4 -45.51 9.48 74.78
C ASN A 4 -45.68 9.77 73.27
N TYR A 5 -46.55 8.94 72.66
CA TYR A 5 -47.63 9.34 71.73
C TYR A 5 -48.64 10.28 72.45
N PRO A 6 -49.44 11.16 71.77
CA PRO A 6 -50.58 10.70 70.94
C PRO A 6 -51.14 11.61 69.80
N ALA A 7 -51.97 10.97 68.96
CA ALA A 7 -53.27 11.37 68.39
C ALA A 7 -53.50 12.66 67.55
N ASN A 8 -53.93 12.41 66.31
CA ASN A 8 -54.96 13.07 65.48
C ASN A 8 -55.64 14.37 66.00
N GLN A 9 -55.53 15.44 65.20
CA GLN A 9 -56.59 16.44 65.01
C GLN A 9 -56.69 16.87 63.54
N LYS A 10 -57.84 16.57 62.91
CA LYS A 10 -58.29 17.19 61.65
C LYS A 10 -58.49 18.69 61.88
N LYS A 11 -57.62 19.53 61.34
CA LYS A 11 -57.86 20.98 61.18
C LYS A 11 -57.96 21.32 59.68
N ARG A 12 -59.14 21.81 59.27
CA ARG A 12 -59.35 22.52 58.01
C ARG A 12 -58.41 23.72 57.95
N ILE A 13 -57.42 23.67 57.06
CA ILE A 13 -56.57 24.82 56.73
C ILE A 13 -57.24 25.53 55.54
N MET A 14 -57.86 26.69 55.78
CA MET A 14 -58.10 27.65 54.70
C MET A 14 -56.75 28.26 54.31
N LEU A 15 -56.24 27.90 53.13
CA LEU A 15 -55.11 28.63 52.53
C LEU A 15 -55.56 30.04 52.15
N LYS A 16 -55.14 31.05 52.92
CA LYS A 16 -55.13 32.45 52.45
C LYS A 16 -54.07 32.58 51.36
N LEU A 17 -54.51 32.62 50.10
CA LEU A 17 -53.67 32.89 48.93
C LEU A 17 -53.39 34.40 48.84
N THR A 18 -52.11 34.77 48.77
CA THR A 18 -51.64 36.15 48.52
C THR A 18 -52.11 36.70 47.17
N PRO A 19 -52.26 38.03 47.00
CA PRO A 19 -52.86 38.67 45.81
C PRO A 19 -52.23 38.24 44.47
N ARG A 20 -50.92 38.00 44.43
CA ARG A 20 -50.21 37.52 43.23
C ARG A 20 -50.54 36.07 42.83
N LYS A 21 -50.90 35.20 43.78
CA LYS A 21 -51.33 33.82 43.48
C LYS A 21 -52.81 33.77 43.07
N GLN A 22 -53.66 34.64 43.63
CA GLN A 22 -55.04 34.79 43.15
C GLN A 22 -55.09 35.32 41.71
N PHE A 23 -54.20 36.25 41.33
CA PHE A 23 -54.14 36.71 39.94
C PHE A 23 -53.71 35.60 38.97
N LYS A 24 -52.75 34.74 39.34
CA LYS A 24 -52.35 33.59 38.51
C LYS A 24 -53.43 32.50 38.42
N ILE A 25 -54.16 32.25 39.51
CA ILE A 25 -55.26 31.27 39.52
C ILE A 25 -56.49 31.82 38.78
N SER A 26 -56.82 33.10 38.93
CA SER A 26 -57.87 33.75 38.12
C SER A 26 -57.47 33.85 36.65
N LEU A 27 -56.20 34.07 36.30
CA LEU A 27 -55.75 34.05 34.90
C LEU A 27 -55.83 32.64 34.30
N ILE A 28 -55.50 31.59 35.08
CA ILE A 28 -55.65 30.19 34.67
C ILE A 28 -57.13 29.81 34.54
N ILE A 29 -57.99 30.22 35.48
CA ILE A 29 -59.44 29.97 35.39
C ILE A 29 -60.06 30.79 34.26
N PHE A 30 -59.62 32.02 34.00
CA PHE A 30 -60.08 32.84 32.88
C PHE A 30 -59.61 32.29 31.54
N LEU A 31 -58.39 31.74 31.46
CA LEU A 31 -57.89 31.02 30.27
C LEU A 31 -58.66 29.71 30.04
N ILE A 32 -59.02 28.98 31.11
CA ILE A 32 -59.83 27.74 31.04
C ILE A 32 -61.31 28.04 30.73
N PHE A 33 -61.85 29.18 31.18
CA PHE A 33 -63.22 29.60 30.86
C PHE A 33 -63.33 30.25 29.48
N SER A 34 -62.27 30.92 28.99
CA SER A 34 -62.23 31.45 27.61
C SER A 34 -62.18 30.36 26.54
N SER A 35 -61.85 29.11 26.91
CA SER A 35 -61.93 27.95 26.00
C SER A 35 -63.31 27.28 25.91
N LEU A 36 -64.33 27.75 26.66
CA LEU A 36 -65.68 27.14 26.68
C LEU A 36 -66.74 27.93 25.91
N LEU A 37 -66.36 29.00 25.20
CA LEU A 37 -67.24 29.74 24.29
C LEU A 37 -66.62 29.82 22.89
N PHE A 38 -66.38 28.66 22.28
CA PHE A 38 -66.34 28.60 20.82
C PHE A 38 -67.77 28.36 20.33
N PRO A 39 -68.35 29.23 19.49
CA PRO A 39 -69.53 28.87 18.72
C PRO A 39 -69.21 27.58 17.99
N GLN A 40 -70.03 26.55 18.17
CA GLN A 40 -69.95 25.33 17.37
C GLN A 40 -70.34 25.72 15.94
N GLN A 41 -69.34 26.13 15.15
CA GLN A 41 -69.52 26.46 13.75
C GLN A 41 -70.08 25.21 13.08
N GLN A 42 -71.33 25.28 12.62
CA GLN A 42 -72.01 24.19 11.95
C GLN A 42 -71.11 23.74 10.80
N LYS A 43 -70.53 22.53 10.87
CA LYS A 43 -69.73 21.97 9.78
C LYS A 43 -70.68 21.74 8.61
N VAL A 44 -70.64 22.65 7.63
CA VAL A 44 -71.36 22.46 6.38
C VAL A 44 -70.69 21.29 5.66
N SER A 45 -71.43 20.20 5.48
CA SER A 45 -71.01 19.05 4.68
C SER A 45 -71.27 19.39 3.22
N TYR A 46 -70.25 19.23 2.38
CA TYR A 46 -70.35 19.44 0.95
C TYR A 46 -70.15 18.12 0.22
N LYS A 47 -70.95 17.87 -0.80
CA LYS A 47 -70.72 16.76 -1.73
C LYS A 47 -69.63 17.15 -2.74
N ILE A 48 -68.62 16.31 -2.95
CA ILE A 48 -67.56 16.57 -3.94
C ILE A 48 -68.10 16.28 -5.35
N LEU A 49 -68.19 17.31 -6.20
CA LEU A 49 -68.64 17.20 -7.59
C LEU A 49 -67.49 16.95 -8.58
N GLY A 50 -66.27 17.30 -8.20
CA GLY A 50 -65.06 17.08 -8.99
C GLY A 50 -63.79 17.44 -8.22
N ILE A 51 -62.67 16.82 -8.58
CA ILE A 51 -61.35 17.08 -7.98
C ILE A 51 -60.37 17.42 -9.11
N SER A 52 -59.74 18.59 -9.02
CA SER A 52 -58.68 19.05 -9.91
C SER A 52 -57.34 19.09 -9.16
N VAL A 53 -56.23 18.97 -9.88
CA VAL A 53 -54.88 19.15 -9.33
C VAL A 53 -54.22 20.31 -10.07
N VAL A 54 -53.61 21.21 -9.31
CA VAL A 54 -52.93 22.38 -9.85
C VAL A 54 -51.52 22.45 -9.26
N GLY A 55 -50.51 22.65 -10.11
CA GLY A 55 -49.12 22.85 -9.71
C GLY A 55 -48.24 21.58 -9.71
N ASN A 56 -48.79 20.43 -10.12
CA ASN A 56 -48.00 19.24 -10.42
C ASN A 56 -47.18 19.44 -11.71
N LYS A 57 -45.94 18.98 -11.71
CA LYS A 57 -45.00 19.05 -12.84
C LYS A 57 -44.63 17.65 -13.32
N SER A 58 -44.14 16.83 -12.40
CA SER A 58 -43.64 15.48 -12.69
C SER A 58 -44.56 14.37 -12.22
N ALA A 59 -45.42 14.65 -11.22
CA ALA A 59 -46.41 13.69 -10.74
C ALA A 59 -47.70 13.79 -11.56
N ASP A 60 -48.26 12.64 -11.93
CA ASP A 60 -49.54 12.56 -12.65
C ASP A 60 -50.71 12.99 -11.75
N ALA A 61 -51.64 13.78 -12.30
CA ALA A 61 -52.75 14.36 -11.55
C ALA A 61 -53.69 13.30 -10.97
N ASN A 62 -53.98 12.23 -11.72
CA ASN A 62 -54.85 11.14 -11.23
C ASN A 62 -54.17 10.38 -10.10
N THR A 63 -52.85 10.20 -10.18
CA THR A 63 -52.06 9.58 -9.11
C THR A 63 -52.10 10.40 -7.82
N ILE A 64 -52.04 11.73 -7.93
CA ILE A 64 -52.17 12.64 -6.77
C ILE A 64 -53.56 12.50 -6.15
N ILE A 65 -54.62 12.54 -6.97
CA ILE A 65 -56.01 12.38 -6.50
C ILE A 65 -56.18 11.03 -5.80
N ALA A 66 -55.72 9.94 -6.41
CA ALA A 66 -55.83 8.59 -5.85
C ALA A 66 -55.15 8.46 -4.47
N ASN A 67 -54.00 9.13 -4.26
CA ASN A 67 -53.28 9.10 -2.98
C ASN A 67 -53.96 9.95 -1.88
N THR A 68 -54.85 10.89 -2.23
CA THR A 68 -55.64 11.59 -1.21
C THR A 68 -56.66 10.66 -0.53
N GLY A 69 -57.18 9.68 -1.27
CA GLY A 69 -58.31 8.84 -0.89
C GLY A 69 -59.64 9.58 -0.83
N LEU A 70 -59.73 10.74 -1.49
CA LEU A 70 -60.98 11.45 -1.76
C LEU A 70 -61.54 11.03 -3.12
N HIS A 71 -62.85 10.85 -3.21
CA HIS A 71 -63.55 10.46 -4.43
C HIS A 71 -64.67 11.44 -4.76
N VAL A 72 -65.01 11.52 -6.04
CA VAL A 72 -66.19 12.25 -6.49
C VAL A 72 -67.44 11.58 -5.90
N ASN A 73 -68.36 12.39 -5.36
CA ASN A 73 -69.52 12.06 -4.53
C ASN A 73 -69.27 11.82 -3.04
N ASP A 74 -68.03 11.89 -2.54
CA ASP A 74 -67.80 11.87 -1.09
C ASP A 74 -68.42 13.11 -0.43
N GLU A 75 -68.90 12.95 0.81
CA GLU A 75 -69.29 14.06 1.67
C GLU A 75 -68.09 14.52 2.52
N ILE A 76 -67.71 15.78 2.39
CA ILE A 76 -66.56 16.37 3.08
C ILE A 76 -66.91 17.71 3.72
N SER A 77 -66.40 17.95 4.92
CA SER A 77 -66.35 19.29 5.53
C SER A 77 -64.94 19.87 5.40
N ILE A 78 -64.79 21.18 5.24
CA ILE A 78 -63.47 21.83 5.18
C ILE A 78 -63.47 22.99 6.18
N PRO A 79 -62.64 22.97 7.23
CA PRO A 79 -61.63 21.94 7.56
C PRO A 79 -62.23 20.65 8.18
N SER A 80 -61.68 19.48 7.83
CA SER A 80 -62.04 18.16 8.42
C SER A 80 -60.85 17.23 8.56
N ASP A 81 -61.05 16.14 9.33
CA ASP A 81 -60.06 15.07 9.48
C ASP A 81 -59.79 14.36 8.15
N GLN A 82 -60.78 14.23 7.27
CA GLN A 82 -60.60 13.68 5.91
C GLN A 82 -59.69 14.57 5.06
N ALA A 83 -59.90 15.90 5.08
CA ALA A 83 -59.04 16.85 4.38
C ALA A 83 -57.61 16.84 4.95
N ASN A 84 -57.46 16.80 6.27
CA ASN A 84 -56.15 16.72 6.92
C ASN A 84 -55.43 15.40 6.61
N ASN A 85 -56.15 14.28 6.54
CA ASN A 85 -55.58 12.98 6.18
C ASN A 85 -55.17 12.92 4.71
N ALA A 86 -55.94 13.52 3.80
CA ALA A 86 -55.57 13.69 2.40
C ALA A 86 -54.26 14.48 2.26
N ILE A 87 -54.15 15.62 2.95
CA ILE A 87 -52.93 16.43 3.00
C ILE A 87 -51.76 15.60 3.56
N LYS A 88 -51.93 14.93 4.70
CA LYS A 88 -50.88 14.07 5.31
C LYS A 88 -50.41 12.96 4.39
N ARG A 89 -51.32 12.29 3.67
CA ARG A 89 -50.96 11.23 2.70
C ARG A 89 -50.09 11.78 1.58
N LEU A 90 -50.43 12.95 1.04
CA LEU A 90 -49.62 13.61 0.01
C LEU A 90 -48.26 14.06 0.55
N TRP A 91 -48.19 14.59 1.77
CA TRP A 91 -46.91 14.91 2.42
C TRP A 91 -46.02 13.68 2.62
N ASN A 92 -46.61 12.53 2.98
CA ASN A 92 -45.88 11.28 3.17
C ASN A 92 -45.27 10.71 1.88
N LEU A 93 -45.74 11.12 0.69
CA LEU A 93 -45.10 10.79 -0.57
C LEU A 93 -43.70 11.42 -0.69
N GLY A 94 -43.42 12.49 0.07
CA GLY A 94 -42.10 13.10 0.14
C GLY A 94 -41.65 13.81 -1.15
N ILE A 95 -42.60 14.12 -2.05
CA ILE A 95 -42.36 14.79 -3.33
C ILE A 95 -42.91 16.22 -3.38
N PHE A 96 -43.69 16.65 -2.37
CA PHE A 96 -44.31 17.97 -2.32
C PHE A 96 -43.73 18.85 -1.21
N GLU A 97 -43.35 20.08 -1.56
CA GLU A 97 -42.94 21.18 -0.67
C GLU A 97 -44.14 21.85 0.00
N ASP A 98 -45.27 21.93 -0.69
CA ASP A 98 -46.52 22.49 -0.17
C ASP A 98 -47.72 21.73 -0.75
N VAL A 99 -48.74 21.53 0.06
CA VAL A 99 -49.99 20.87 -0.32
C VAL A 99 -51.14 21.60 0.34
N GLN A 100 -52.03 22.15 -0.49
CA GLN A 100 -53.22 22.86 -0.06
C GLN A 100 -54.46 22.27 -0.73
N LEU A 101 -55.56 22.19 0.03
CA LEU A 101 -56.85 21.76 -0.48
C LEU A 101 -57.79 22.96 -0.45
N ALA A 102 -58.21 23.41 -1.63
CA ALA A 102 -59.03 24.61 -1.79
C ALA A 102 -60.37 24.28 -2.47
N ILE A 103 -61.41 25.05 -2.16
CA ILE A 103 -62.69 24.98 -2.88
C ILE A 103 -62.55 25.87 -4.13
N GLU A 104 -62.63 25.27 -5.31
CA GLU A 104 -62.52 25.95 -6.59
C GLU A 104 -63.84 26.63 -6.97
N LYS A 105 -64.97 25.93 -6.77
CA LYS A 105 -66.32 26.44 -7.03
C LYS A 105 -67.32 25.76 -6.11
N SER A 106 -68.30 26.51 -5.60
CA SER A 106 -69.46 25.98 -4.89
C SER A 106 -70.71 26.11 -5.77
N LEU A 107 -71.48 25.05 -5.90
CA LEU A 107 -72.79 25.01 -6.54
C LEU A 107 -73.86 24.67 -5.49
N ALA A 108 -75.14 24.76 -5.87
CA ALA A 108 -76.26 24.49 -4.96
C ALA A 108 -76.29 23.03 -4.45
N ASP A 109 -75.62 22.12 -5.15
CA ASP A 109 -75.62 20.66 -4.96
C ASP A 109 -74.25 20.07 -4.55
N GLY A 110 -73.20 20.89 -4.39
CA GLY A 110 -71.88 20.44 -3.95
C GLY A 110 -70.72 21.38 -4.31
N ILE A 111 -69.48 20.91 -4.15
CA ILE A 111 -68.24 21.68 -4.37
C ILE A 111 -67.28 20.99 -5.35
N PHE A 112 -66.51 21.79 -6.08
CA PHE A 112 -65.32 21.34 -6.81
C PHE A 112 -64.08 21.63 -5.96
N LEU A 113 -63.26 20.60 -5.73
CA LEU A 113 -62.02 20.72 -4.96
C LEU A 113 -60.82 20.88 -5.90
N SER A 114 -59.92 21.77 -5.53
CA SER A 114 -58.61 21.93 -6.16
C SER A 114 -57.52 21.58 -5.17
N ILE A 115 -56.73 20.55 -5.49
CA ILE A 115 -55.52 20.16 -4.77
C ILE A 115 -54.37 20.97 -5.38
N LYS A 116 -53.95 22.02 -4.68
CA LYS A 116 -52.79 22.82 -5.07
C LYS A 116 -51.55 22.19 -4.46
N VAL A 117 -50.63 21.74 -5.31
CA VAL A 117 -49.35 21.16 -4.87
C VAL A 117 -48.19 21.99 -5.41
N LYS A 118 -47.11 22.05 -4.63
CA LYS A 118 -45.81 22.51 -5.08
C LYS A 118 -44.84 21.36 -4.93
N GLU A 119 -44.32 20.82 -6.03
CA GLU A 119 -43.33 19.73 -5.99
C GLU A 119 -41.96 20.23 -5.52
N TYR A 120 -41.24 19.41 -4.75
CA TYR A 120 -39.81 19.62 -4.50
C TYR A 120 -39.05 19.53 -5.82
N SER A 121 -38.09 20.44 -6.03
CA SER A 121 -37.14 20.33 -7.13
C SER A 121 -36.40 19.00 -7.10
N ARG A 122 -36.18 18.41 -8.27
CA ARG A 122 -35.39 17.19 -8.42
C ARG A 122 -33.94 17.55 -8.74
N LEU A 123 -32.99 16.87 -8.10
CA LEU A 123 -31.56 17.09 -8.32
C LEU A 123 -31.11 16.52 -9.66
N GLU A 124 -30.37 17.28 -10.43
CA GLU A 124 -29.64 16.76 -11.59
C GLU A 124 -28.23 16.31 -11.21
N LYS A 125 -27.43 17.26 -10.70
CA LYS A 125 -26.04 17.07 -10.30
C LYS A 125 -25.69 18.00 -9.15
N ILE A 126 -24.76 17.58 -8.30
CA ILE A 126 -24.06 18.47 -7.36
C ILE A 126 -22.69 18.77 -7.96
N VAL A 127 -22.28 20.03 -7.89
CA VAL A 127 -20.98 20.53 -8.33
C VAL A 127 -20.32 21.19 -7.13
N PHE A 128 -19.02 21.00 -6.97
CA PHE A 128 -18.23 21.65 -5.93
C PHE A 128 -17.36 22.73 -6.57
N ARG A 129 -17.17 23.85 -5.85
CA ARG A 129 -16.26 24.93 -6.25
C ARG A 129 -15.47 25.37 -5.03
N GLY A 130 -14.16 25.54 -5.17
CA GLY A 130 -13.26 25.89 -4.06
C GLY A 130 -12.82 24.70 -3.21
N ASN A 131 -12.89 23.49 -3.77
CA ASN A 131 -12.42 22.24 -3.16
C ASN A 131 -11.01 21.91 -3.70
N ASP A 132 -10.01 22.67 -3.27
CA ASP A 132 -8.63 22.51 -3.70
C ASP A 132 -7.93 21.36 -2.94
N GLU A 133 -8.32 21.10 -1.69
CA GLU A 133 -7.71 20.09 -0.82
C GLU A 133 -8.41 18.73 -0.91
N LEU A 134 -9.73 18.70 -1.15
CA LEU A 134 -10.49 17.48 -1.37
C LEU A 134 -10.97 17.36 -2.82
N SER A 135 -10.62 16.24 -3.47
CA SER A 135 -11.05 15.97 -4.83
C SER A 135 -12.58 15.81 -4.93
N GLU A 136 -13.15 16.15 -6.09
CA GLU A 136 -14.59 15.96 -6.35
C GLU A 136 -15.03 14.50 -6.14
N ASP A 137 -14.16 13.54 -6.50
CA ASP A 137 -14.40 12.10 -6.29
C ASP A 137 -14.47 11.74 -4.80
N ASP A 138 -13.62 12.31 -3.95
CA ASP A 138 -13.63 12.03 -2.52
C ASP A 138 -14.88 12.60 -1.83
N LEU A 139 -15.30 13.81 -2.23
CA LEU A 139 -16.55 14.40 -1.79
C LEU A 139 -17.76 13.59 -2.27
N ASN A 140 -17.75 13.13 -3.52
CA ASN A 140 -18.80 12.29 -4.09
C ASN A 140 -18.91 10.92 -3.40
N LYS A 141 -17.80 10.32 -2.94
CA LYS A 141 -17.85 9.07 -2.16
C LYS A 141 -18.51 9.27 -0.79
N LYS A 142 -18.33 10.43 -0.16
CA LYS A 142 -18.87 10.74 1.18
C LYS A 142 -20.37 11.11 1.11
N VAL A 143 -20.79 11.74 0.03
CA VAL A 143 -22.18 12.19 -0.18
C VAL A 143 -22.96 11.18 -1.04
N THR A 144 -24.07 10.66 -0.52
CA THR A 144 -24.95 9.80 -1.30
C THR A 144 -25.77 10.66 -2.26
N ILE A 145 -25.40 10.70 -3.54
CA ILE A 145 -26.05 11.53 -4.55
C ILE A 145 -26.73 10.63 -5.58
N VAL A 146 -28.05 10.75 -5.70
CA VAL A 146 -28.82 10.04 -6.73
C VAL A 146 -29.45 11.06 -7.68
N ARG A 147 -29.09 10.98 -8.96
CA ARG A 147 -29.69 11.81 -10.01
C ARG A 147 -31.20 11.58 -10.06
N GLY A 148 -31.98 12.66 -9.99
CA GLY A 148 -33.44 12.66 -9.97
C GLY A 148 -34.09 12.61 -8.58
N GLN A 149 -33.31 12.54 -7.49
CA GLN A 149 -33.84 12.57 -6.13
C GLN A 149 -34.48 13.93 -5.77
N THR A 150 -35.44 13.94 -4.84
CA THR A 150 -36.10 15.17 -4.39
C THR A 150 -35.24 15.96 -3.41
N LEU A 151 -35.08 17.26 -3.63
CA LEU A 151 -34.25 18.14 -2.82
C LEU A 151 -35.03 18.78 -1.68
N LYS A 152 -35.13 18.03 -0.58
CA LYS A 152 -35.69 18.53 0.67
C LYS A 152 -34.64 19.38 1.41
N PRO A 153 -35.04 20.43 2.17
CA PRO A 153 -34.11 21.23 2.98
C PRO A 153 -33.25 20.40 3.95
N GLN A 154 -33.81 19.31 4.49
CA GLN A 154 -33.11 18.39 5.38
C GLN A 154 -32.00 17.62 4.66
N GLU A 155 -32.23 17.20 3.41
CA GLU A 155 -31.21 16.51 2.61
C GLU A 155 -30.05 17.46 2.27
N ILE A 156 -30.35 18.71 1.90
CA ILE A 156 -29.31 19.73 1.66
C ILE A 156 -28.46 19.94 2.93
N SER A 157 -29.11 20.07 4.09
CA SER A 157 -28.42 20.24 5.37
C SER A 157 -27.55 19.02 5.72
N ARG A 158 -28.05 17.81 5.44
CA ARG A 158 -27.32 16.55 5.63
C ARG A 158 -26.09 16.45 4.72
N ILE A 159 -26.24 16.85 3.46
CA ILE A 159 -25.13 16.88 2.50
C ILE A 159 -24.06 17.86 2.98
N ILE A 160 -24.44 19.08 3.36
CA ILE A 160 -23.51 20.09 3.89
C ILE A 160 -22.77 19.57 5.13
N ALA A 161 -23.48 18.95 6.08
CA ALA A 161 -22.87 18.38 7.27
C ALA A 161 -21.86 17.28 6.93
N LYS A 162 -22.15 16.43 5.93
CA LYS A 162 -21.21 15.40 5.46
C LYS A 162 -19.95 16.00 4.80
N ILE A 163 -20.11 17.04 3.99
CA ILE A 163 -18.97 17.73 3.36
C ILE A 163 -18.10 18.38 4.44
N LYS A 164 -18.72 19.08 5.40
CA LYS A 164 -18.00 19.65 6.56
C LYS A 164 -17.23 18.60 7.33
N SER A 165 -17.88 17.47 7.66
CA SER A 165 -17.22 16.35 8.33
C SER A 165 -16.04 15.80 7.54
N ALA A 166 -16.09 15.77 6.21
CA ALA A 166 -14.97 15.32 5.38
C ALA A 166 -13.76 16.27 5.45
N TYR A 167 -14.01 17.58 5.45
CA TYR A 167 -12.97 18.59 5.67
C TYR A 167 -12.42 18.55 7.10
N GLU A 168 -13.29 18.36 8.09
CA GLU A 168 -12.87 18.20 9.49
C GLU A 168 -11.98 16.97 9.69
N GLU A 169 -12.30 15.85 9.03
CA GLU A 169 -11.48 14.63 9.02
C GLU A 169 -10.08 14.89 8.44
N ASP A 170 -9.94 15.79 7.47
CA ASP A 170 -8.65 16.11 6.83
C ASP A 170 -7.85 17.25 7.49
N GLY A 171 -8.43 17.87 8.54
CA GLY A 171 -7.77 18.91 9.35
C GLY A 171 -8.27 20.34 9.11
N PHE A 172 -9.34 20.52 8.33
CA PHE A 172 -9.94 21.80 7.98
C PHE A 172 -11.22 22.06 8.78
N LEU A 173 -11.07 22.36 10.07
CA LEU A 173 -12.19 22.55 11.00
C LEU A 173 -13.02 23.83 10.76
N ASN A 174 -12.53 24.72 9.89
CA ASN A 174 -13.16 26.00 9.59
C ASN A 174 -13.92 26.02 8.26
N ALA A 175 -14.06 24.86 7.61
CA ALA A 175 -14.69 24.78 6.29
C ALA A 175 -16.14 25.28 6.31
N GLN A 176 -16.45 26.21 5.41
CA GLN A 176 -17.79 26.73 5.18
C GLN A 176 -18.29 26.26 3.82
N ILE A 177 -19.54 25.79 3.78
CA ILE A 177 -20.17 25.30 2.55
C ILE A 177 -21.44 26.11 2.34
N THR A 178 -21.48 26.83 1.23
CA THR A 178 -22.61 27.66 0.83
C THR A 178 -23.33 27.02 -0.37
N PRO A 179 -24.56 26.52 -0.19
CA PRO A 179 -25.31 25.91 -1.29
C PRO A 179 -25.97 26.97 -2.17
N SER A 180 -25.79 26.84 -3.49
CA SER A 180 -26.44 27.66 -4.51
C SER A 180 -27.24 26.79 -5.46
N ARG A 181 -28.49 27.18 -5.75
CA ARG A 181 -29.37 26.48 -6.69
C ARG A 181 -29.27 27.10 -8.07
N TYR A 182 -29.12 26.26 -9.07
CA TYR A 182 -29.08 26.63 -10.47
C TYR A 182 -30.20 25.90 -11.22
N ILE A 183 -30.97 26.66 -11.99
CA ILE A 183 -32.08 26.18 -12.81
C ILE A 183 -31.67 26.13 -14.27
N PHE A 184 -32.30 25.26 -15.06
CA PHE A 184 -32.06 25.18 -16.49
C PHE A 184 -32.30 26.54 -17.18
N PHE A 185 -31.35 27.00 -17.99
CA PHE A 185 -31.51 28.22 -18.79
C PHE A 185 -31.62 27.90 -20.29
N GLN A 186 -30.59 27.27 -20.87
CA GLN A 186 -30.58 26.88 -22.29
C GLN A 186 -29.74 25.61 -22.49
N ALA A 187 -29.88 24.97 -23.65
CA ALA A 187 -29.03 23.85 -24.05
C ALA A 187 -28.66 23.96 -25.52
N ASP A 188 -27.36 23.78 -25.79
CA ASP A 188 -26.78 23.76 -27.12
C ASP A 188 -26.37 22.31 -27.45
N THR A 189 -26.71 21.83 -28.64
CA THR A 189 -26.43 20.44 -29.07
C THR A 189 -25.42 20.46 -30.21
N SER A 190 -24.30 19.75 -30.04
CA SER A 190 -23.31 19.46 -31.08
C SER A 190 -23.45 18.01 -31.56
N GLU A 191 -22.62 17.56 -32.52
CA GLU A 191 -22.73 16.20 -33.10
C GLU A 191 -22.68 15.09 -32.03
N ASN A 192 -21.85 15.25 -30.99
CA ASN A 192 -21.60 14.23 -29.98
C ASN A 192 -21.87 14.69 -28.54
N GLU A 193 -22.25 15.95 -28.31
CA GLU A 193 -22.40 16.48 -26.96
C GLU A 193 -23.61 17.43 -26.82
N ILE A 194 -24.21 17.45 -25.64
CA ILE A 194 -25.18 18.48 -25.22
C ILE A 194 -24.54 19.33 -24.13
N THR A 195 -24.40 20.62 -24.37
CA THR A 195 -23.99 21.59 -23.35
C THR A 195 -25.23 22.26 -22.76
N VAL A 196 -25.49 22.01 -21.48
CA VAL A 196 -26.58 22.65 -20.74
C VAL A 196 -26.01 23.82 -19.94
N THR A 197 -26.56 25.01 -20.17
CA THR A 197 -26.29 26.21 -19.37
C THR A 197 -27.35 26.32 -18.28
N TRP A 198 -26.88 26.39 -17.05
CA TRP A 198 -27.67 26.59 -15.84
C TRP A 198 -27.49 28.01 -15.34
N ARG A 199 -28.55 28.62 -14.79
CA ARG A 199 -28.49 29.96 -14.21
C ARG A 199 -28.87 29.93 -12.74
N ASN A 200 -28.16 30.68 -11.91
CA ASN A 200 -28.43 30.74 -10.48
C ASN A 200 -29.84 31.32 -10.23
N GLU A 201 -30.58 30.71 -9.32
CA GLU A 201 -31.97 31.06 -9.00
C GLU A 201 -32.11 32.47 -8.39
N LYS A 202 -31.09 32.93 -7.65
CA LYS A 202 -31.09 34.23 -6.95
C LYS A 202 -30.26 35.30 -7.67
N ASP A 203 -29.16 34.92 -8.30
CA ASP A 203 -28.22 35.82 -8.96
C ASP A 203 -28.14 35.51 -10.46
N LEU A 204 -29.02 36.14 -11.24
CA LEU A 204 -29.19 35.85 -12.67
C LEU A 204 -27.94 36.15 -13.53
N SER A 205 -26.93 36.84 -12.98
CA SER A 205 -25.66 37.08 -13.65
C SER A 205 -24.73 35.85 -13.67
N LYS A 206 -24.98 34.88 -12.79
CA LYS A 206 -24.14 33.68 -12.64
C LYS A 206 -24.71 32.52 -13.43
N GLU A 207 -23.90 32.01 -14.35
CA GLU A 207 -24.20 30.83 -15.15
C GLU A 207 -23.16 29.73 -14.91
N TYR A 208 -23.56 28.48 -15.14
CA TYR A 208 -22.70 27.31 -15.04
C TYR A 208 -23.01 26.37 -16.20
N GLN A 209 -21.98 25.79 -16.83
CA GLN A 209 -22.16 24.91 -17.99
C GLN A 209 -21.80 23.46 -17.64
N THR A 210 -22.61 22.52 -18.11
CA THR A 210 -22.32 21.08 -18.04
C THR A 210 -22.46 20.44 -19.40
N THR A 211 -21.48 19.62 -19.79
CA THR A 211 -21.47 18.89 -21.05
C THR A 211 -21.84 17.42 -20.82
N TYR A 212 -22.68 16.87 -21.70
CA TYR A 212 -23.11 15.47 -21.68
C TYR A 212 -22.78 14.81 -23.02
N GLU A 213 -22.01 13.72 -22.99
CA GLU A 213 -21.74 12.92 -24.19
C GLU A 213 -23.01 12.18 -24.66
N LEU A 214 -23.26 12.23 -25.97
CA LEU A 214 -24.39 11.59 -26.63
C LEU A 214 -24.04 10.14 -27.00
N ASP A 215 -24.32 9.20 -26.09
CA ASP A 215 -24.22 7.79 -26.44
C ASP A 215 -25.43 7.36 -27.32
N LYS A 216 -25.19 6.47 -28.29
CA LYS A 216 -26.05 6.22 -29.49
C LYS A 216 -27.46 5.62 -29.24
N SER A 217 -28.02 5.69 -28.04
CA SER A 217 -29.37 5.16 -27.75
C SER A 217 -30.28 6.02 -26.84
N SER A 218 -29.91 7.24 -26.45
CA SER A 218 -30.61 7.92 -25.33
C SER A 218 -30.89 9.44 -25.47
N SER A 219 -30.98 9.99 -26.68
CA SER A 219 -30.85 11.45 -26.88
C SER A 219 -32.13 12.30 -26.87
N VAL A 220 -33.34 11.71 -26.96
CA VAL A 220 -34.58 12.53 -27.06
C VAL A 220 -35.34 12.64 -25.72
N ASN A 221 -35.21 11.64 -24.83
CA ASN A 221 -35.85 11.64 -23.50
C ASN A 221 -34.96 12.20 -22.37
N SER A 222 -33.72 12.62 -22.69
CA SER A 222 -32.76 13.15 -21.72
C SER A 222 -32.97 14.64 -21.45
N ILE A 223 -33.13 15.48 -22.47
CA ILE A 223 -33.25 16.95 -22.32
C ILE A 223 -34.54 17.36 -21.61
N SER A 224 -35.68 16.74 -21.94
CA SER A 224 -36.96 17.05 -21.28
C SER A 224 -36.90 16.80 -19.77
N ARG A 225 -36.22 15.72 -19.35
CA ARG A 225 -36.01 15.39 -17.94
C ARG A 225 -35.03 16.33 -17.22
N VAL A 226 -34.07 16.91 -17.94
CA VAL A 226 -33.08 17.84 -17.38
C VAL A 226 -33.70 19.22 -17.13
N LYS A 227 -34.64 19.66 -17.99
CA LYS A 227 -35.33 20.97 -17.84
C LYS A 227 -36.05 21.15 -16.50
N ASP A 228 -36.65 20.07 -15.98
CA ASP A 228 -37.41 20.10 -14.73
C ASP A 228 -36.56 19.79 -13.48
N ARG A 229 -35.24 19.71 -13.63
CA ARG A 229 -34.28 19.44 -12.54
C ARG A 229 -33.45 20.66 -12.23
N VAL A 230 -32.73 20.61 -11.11
CA VAL A 230 -31.85 21.68 -10.64
C VAL A 230 -30.45 21.16 -10.40
N LEU A 231 -29.46 21.99 -10.68
CA LEU A 231 -28.06 21.78 -10.33
C LEU A 231 -27.79 22.45 -8.98
N MET A 232 -27.11 21.75 -8.09
CA MET A 232 -26.69 22.32 -6.80
C MET A 232 -25.19 22.60 -6.86
N LEU A 233 -24.81 23.86 -6.77
CA LEU A 233 -23.42 24.28 -6.65
C LEU A 233 -23.10 24.45 -5.16
N MET A 234 -22.11 23.73 -4.66
CA MET A 234 -21.58 23.85 -3.31
C MET A 234 -20.31 24.69 -3.36
N ASP A 235 -20.43 25.94 -2.92
CA ASP A 235 -19.27 26.81 -2.73
C ASP A 235 -18.59 26.45 -1.42
N VAL A 236 -17.34 25.98 -1.51
CA VAL A 236 -16.52 25.59 -0.38
C VAL A 236 -15.49 26.68 -0.11
N GLU A 237 -15.46 27.16 1.12
CA GLU A 237 -14.37 27.94 1.69
C GLU A 237 -13.69 27.04 2.72
N GLU A 238 -12.54 26.46 2.39
CA GLU A 238 -11.90 25.40 3.19
C GLU A 238 -11.38 25.91 4.54
N GLY A 239 -10.94 27.17 4.58
CA GLY A 239 -10.36 27.81 5.76
C GLY A 239 -8.92 27.39 6.05
N ASP A 240 -8.34 27.94 7.13
CA ASP A 240 -6.98 27.60 7.55
C ASP A 240 -6.91 26.17 8.11
N GLU A 241 -5.84 25.47 7.78
CA GLU A 241 -5.46 24.19 8.35
C GLU A 241 -5.22 24.30 9.86
N VAL A 242 -5.74 23.33 10.62
CA VAL A 242 -5.55 23.26 12.07
C VAL A 242 -4.37 22.35 12.42
N THR A 243 -3.37 22.92 13.08
CA THR A 243 -2.17 22.20 13.50
C THR A 243 -2.17 21.89 15.00
N ILE A 244 -1.46 20.85 15.42
CA ILE A 244 -1.39 20.45 16.83
C ILE A 244 -0.40 21.33 17.58
N ASN A 245 -0.88 22.10 18.55
CA ASN A 245 -0.02 22.92 19.40
C ASN A 245 0.67 22.09 20.49
N GLN A 246 -0.10 21.31 21.26
CA GLN A 246 0.44 20.41 22.28
C GLN A 246 -0.41 19.14 22.43
N ILE A 247 0.25 18.06 22.84
CA ILE A 247 -0.40 16.82 23.28
C ILE A 247 -0.13 16.68 24.77
N ARG A 248 -1.17 16.38 25.55
CA ARG A 248 -1.07 16.21 27.01
C ARG A 248 -1.71 14.90 27.42
N PHE A 249 -1.07 14.21 28.34
CA PHE A 249 -1.61 12.99 28.94
C PHE A 249 -1.99 13.26 30.40
N ASN A 250 -3.12 12.70 30.82
CA ASN A 250 -3.54 12.75 32.22
C ASN A 250 -3.70 11.32 32.73
N GLY A 251 -3.25 11.04 33.95
CA GLY A 251 -3.37 9.73 34.58
C GLY A 251 -2.20 8.79 34.31
N ASN A 252 -1.21 9.23 33.53
CA ASN A 252 0.09 8.57 33.41
C ASN A 252 0.98 8.90 34.62
N VAL A 253 1.57 7.87 35.22
CA VAL A 253 2.45 7.93 36.39
C VAL A 253 3.70 7.09 36.16
N ALA A 254 3.57 5.95 35.48
CA ALA A 254 4.67 5.07 35.13
C ALA A 254 5.57 5.64 34.03
N PHE A 255 5.00 6.41 33.10
CA PHE A 255 5.71 7.03 31.98
C PHE A 255 5.36 8.51 31.88
N ASP A 256 6.33 9.33 31.50
CA ASP A 256 6.10 10.76 31.29
C ASP A 256 5.42 11.04 29.94
N ASP A 257 4.94 12.27 29.76
CA ASP A 257 4.26 12.68 28.53
C ASP A 257 5.15 12.53 27.28
N ASP A 258 6.46 12.69 27.41
CA ASP A 258 7.38 12.62 26.28
C ASP A 258 7.61 11.18 25.82
N ASP A 259 7.66 10.22 26.75
CA ASP A 259 7.65 8.78 26.47
C ASP A 259 6.40 8.42 25.63
N LEU A 260 5.22 8.89 26.05
CA LEU A 260 3.96 8.57 25.37
C LEU A 260 3.84 9.24 24.00
N LYS A 261 4.30 10.50 23.89
CA LYS A 261 4.37 11.21 22.60
C LYS A 261 5.30 10.53 21.61
N SER A 262 6.36 9.88 22.09
CA SER A 262 7.33 9.21 21.22
C SER A 262 6.76 7.99 20.50
N GLU A 263 5.70 7.39 21.05
CA GLU A 263 5.00 6.25 20.46
C GLU A 263 3.96 6.66 19.40
N PHE A 264 3.66 7.96 19.25
CA PHE A 264 2.82 8.46 18.15
C PHE A 264 3.64 8.60 16.87
N ASP A 265 3.27 7.84 15.84
CA ASP A 265 3.98 7.83 14.57
C ASP A 265 3.51 8.98 13.67
N GLU A 266 2.21 9.22 13.64
CA GLU A 266 1.56 10.09 12.65
C GLU A 266 1.10 11.43 13.22
N THR A 267 0.80 11.48 14.53
CA THR A 267 0.31 12.65 15.25
C THR A 267 1.45 13.32 16.00
N SER A 268 1.75 14.59 15.69
CA SER A 268 2.86 15.28 16.36
C SER A 268 2.63 16.78 16.54
N GLU A 269 3.18 17.31 17.64
CA GLU A 269 3.19 18.74 17.94
C GLU A 269 4.00 19.53 16.90
N THR A 270 3.51 20.71 16.54
CA THR A 270 4.21 21.67 15.67
C THR A 270 5.51 22.13 16.35
N LYS A 271 6.66 21.69 15.84
CA LYS A 271 7.99 22.15 16.28
C LYS A 271 8.80 22.64 15.08
N TRP A 272 9.49 23.77 15.22
CA TRP A 272 10.25 24.42 14.14
C TRP A 272 11.31 23.52 13.48
N TRP A 273 11.80 22.50 14.18
CA TRP A 273 12.78 21.53 13.69
C TRP A 273 12.16 20.26 13.08
N LYS A 274 10.84 20.00 13.22
CA LYS A 274 10.16 18.79 12.73
C LYS A 274 9.56 18.96 11.31
N PHE A 275 10.32 19.52 10.37
CA PHE A 275 9.81 19.80 9.02
C PHE A 275 9.48 18.55 8.17
N TRP A 276 9.86 17.35 8.62
CA TRP A 276 9.57 16.06 7.95
C TRP A 276 8.28 15.36 8.42
N LYS A 277 7.64 15.81 9.51
CA LYS A 277 6.35 15.26 9.98
C LYS A 277 5.27 16.33 9.83
N SER A 278 4.14 15.96 9.24
CA SER A 278 2.98 16.85 9.18
C SER A 278 2.41 17.03 10.59
N ALA A 279 2.25 18.27 11.03
CA ALA A 279 1.59 18.60 12.30
C ALA A 279 0.06 18.76 12.15
N LYS A 280 -0.49 18.35 11.00
CA LYS A 280 -1.93 18.31 10.72
C LYS A 280 -2.59 17.36 11.71
N PHE A 281 -3.62 17.83 12.41
CA PHE A 281 -4.47 16.92 13.17
C PHE A 281 -5.42 16.19 12.23
N LYS A 282 -5.19 14.89 12.03
CA LYS A 282 -6.15 14.01 11.34
C LYS A 282 -6.69 12.98 12.32
N ARG A 283 -8.00 12.86 12.39
CA ARG A 283 -8.66 12.05 13.42
C ARG A 283 -8.32 10.56 13.28
N ASP A 284 -8.30 10.06 12.05
CA ASP A 284 -7.98 8.67 11.73
C ASP A 284 -6.55 8.29 12.12
N LYS A 285 -5.59 9.20 11.92
CA LYS A 285 -4.18 9.04 12.33
C LYS A 285 -4.03 9.00 13.85
N PHE A 286 -4.71 9.91 14.54
CA PHE A 286 -4.70 9.94 16.01
C PHE A 286 -5.35 8.70 16.63
N ASP A 287 -6.43 8.19 16.04
CA ASP A 287 -7.05 6.93 16.50
C ASP A 287 -6.10 5.73 16.34
N LYS A 288 -5.31 5.66 15.26
CA LYS A 288 -4.24 4.65 15.09
C LYS A 288 -3.12 4.80 16.10
N ASP A 289 -2.69 6.03 16.39
CA ASP A 289 -1.63 6.29 17.37
C ASP A 289 -2.04 5.90 18.79
N LYS A 290 -3.33 6.01 19.16
CA LYS A 290 -3.83 5.47 20.43
C LYS A 290 -3.70 3.94 20.52
N GLU A 291 -3.84 3.22 19.41
CA GLU A 291 -3.57 1.77 19.39
C GLU A 291 -2.08 1.48 19.61
N LEU A 292 -1.16 2.30 19.07
CA LEU A 292 0.27 2.18 19.32
C LEU A 292 0.60 2.42 20.79
N LEU A 293 -0.03 3.43 21.40
CA LEU A 293 0.09 3.71 22.83
C LEU A 293 -0.37 2.51 23.67
N GLN A 294 -1.53 1.92 23.34
CA GLN A 294 -2.01 0.72 24.03
C GLN A 294 -1.01 -0.44 23.91
N LYS A 295 -0.48 -0.69 22.71
CA LYS A 295 0.56 -1.72 22.47
C LYS A 295 1.83 -1.45 23.27
N PHE A 296 2.25 -0.19 23.39
CA PHE A 296 3.41 0.19 24.20
C PHE A 296 3.21 -0.19 25.67
N TYR A 297 2.08 0.17 26.27
CA TYR A 297 1.78 -0.19 27.67
C TYR A 297 1.66 -1.70 27.87
N HIS A 298 0.94 -2.40 26.98
CA HIS A 298 0.84 -3.86 26.98
C HIS A 298 2.21 -4.55 26.93
N LYS A 299 3.12 -4.02 26.10
CA LYS A 299 4.51 -4.51 26.01
C LYS A 299 5.29 -4.30 27.30
N LYS A 300 4.99 -3.24 28.04
CA LYS A 300 5.64 -2.87 29.30
C LYS A 300 5.02 -3.56 30.52
N GLY A 301 4.03 -4.44 30.35
CA GLY A 301 3.39 -5.15 31.46
C GLY A 301 2.08 -4.54 31.96
N TYR A 302 1.64 -3.42 31.39
CA TYR A 302 0.43 -2.71 31.80
C TYR A 302 -0.78 -3.21 31.01
N ARG A 303 -1.21 -4.43 31.34
CA ARG A 303 -2.28 -5.13 30.63
C ARG A 303 -3.63 -4.41 30.70
N ASP A 304 -3.93 -3.80 31.84
CA ASP A 304 -5.21 -3.12 32.07
C ASP A 304 -5.24 -1.71 31.47
N PHE A 305 -4.21 -1.32 30.71
CA PHE A 305 -4.11 0.00 30.12
C PHE A 305 -5.32 0.28 29.23
N THR A 306 -5.92 1.45 29.42
CA THR A 306 -6.99 1.92 28.55
C THR A 306 -6.97 3.44 28.43
N VAL A 307 -7.32 3.92 27.24
CA VAL A 307 -7.61 5.34 27.02
C VAL A 307 -9.04 5.59 27.47
N LEU A 308 -9.21 6.33 28.57
CA LEU A 308 -10.51 6.63 29.15
C LEU A 308 -11.28 7.65 28.32
N LYS A 309 -10.58 8.69 27.86
CA LYS A 309 -11.17 9.81 27.13
C LYS A 309 -10.10 10.53 26.32
N ASP A 310 -10.48 11.02 25.15
CA ASP A 310 -9.73 12.01 24.41
C ASP A 310 -10.55 13.30 24.24
N THR A 311 -9.89 14.44 24.28
CA THR A 311 -10.53 15.75 24.13
C THR A 311 -9.64 16.63 23.27
N THR A 312 -10.25 17.26 22.27
CA THR A 312 -9.58 18.23 21.41
C THR A 312 -10.07 19.63 21.73
N ILE A 313 -9.15 20.56 22.00
CA ILE A 313 -9.45 21.93 22.39
C ILE A 313 -8.94 22.85 21.30
N LEU A 314 -9.87 23.46 20.55
CA LEU A 314 -9.53 24.41 19.49
C LEU A 314 -9.16 25.77 20.08
N SER A 315 -8.08 26.37 19.59
CA SER A 315 -7.66 27.72 19.98
C SER A 315 -8.67 28.79 19.58
N ALA A 316 -8.65 29.94 20.26
CA ALA A 316 -9.60 31.03 20.01
C ALA A 316 -9.52 31.58 18.56
N ASP A 317 -8.34 31.55 17.96
CA ASP A 317 -8.09 31.92 16.55
C ASP A 317 -8.40 30.78 15.56
N ARG A 318 -8.77 29.59 16.08
CA ARG A 318 -9.09 28.37 15.32
C ARG A 318 -7.98 27.86 14.40
N LYS A 319 -6.73 28.19 14.67
CA LYS A 319 -5.56 27.75 13.90
C LYS A 319 -4.83 26.55 14.50
N THR A 320 -5.03 26.32 15.79
CA THR A 320 -4.32 25.27 16.52
C THR A 320 -5.26 24.47 17.41
N ILE A 321 -4.87 23.23 17.69
CA ILE A 321 -5.61 22.34 18.57
C ILE A 321 -4.69 21.75 19.64
N ASP A 322 -5.18 21.71 20.87
CA ASP A 322 -4.56 20.95 21.95
C ASP A 322 -5.27 19.60 22.06
N VAL A 323 -4.48 18.52 22.10
CA VAL A 323 -4.99 17.16 22.27
C VAL A 323 -4.74 16.74 23.71
N VAL A 324 -5.80 16.37 24.43
CA VAL A 324 -5.72 15.88 25.81
C VAL A 324 -6.21 14.44 25.85
N VAL A 325 -5.39 13.54 26.39
CA VAL A 325 -5.68 12.10 26.46
C VAL A 325 -5.66 11.67 27.93
N ASP A 326 -6.83 11.30 28.44
CA ASP A 326 -6.98 10.74 29.78
C ASP A 326 -6.76 9.22 29.69
N VAL A 327 -5.75 8.72 30.41
CA VAL A 327 -5.37 7.30 30.41
C VAL A 327 -5.54 6.68 31.79
N TYR A 328 -5.78 5.38 31.81
CA TYR A 328 -5.68 4.55 33.00
C TYR A 328 -4.59 3.51 32.75
N GLU A 329 -3.47 3.61 33.47
CA GLU A 329 -2.32 2.71 33.27
C GLU A 329 -2.58 1.29 33.77
N GLY A 330 -3.28 1.16 34.90
CA GLY A 330 -3.40 -0.11 35.61
C GLY A 330 -2.08 -0.54 36.27
N ASN A 331 -2.02 -1.80 36.72
CA ASN A 331 -0.84 -2.35 37.38
C ASN A 331 0.13 -2.96 36.37
N GLU A 332 1.43 -2.92 36.67
CA GLU A 332 2.43 -3.73 35.99
C GLU A 332 2.30 -5.20 36.43
N TYR A 333 2.07 -6.10 35.47
CA TYR A 333 1.95 -7.54 35.73
C TYR A 333 3.24 -8.29 35.41
N LYS A 334 3.60 -9.22 36.29
CA LYS A 334 4.67 -10.21 36.10
C LYS A 334 4.08 -11.60 35.93
N VAL A 335 4.72 -12.38 35.08
CA VAL A 335 4.32 -13.77 34.80
C VAL A 335 4.72 -14.64 35.97
N ARG A 336 3.77 -15.23 36.68
CA ARG A 336 4.07 -16.12 37.80
C ARG A 336 4.16 -17.58 37.33
N ASN A 337 3.07 -18.09 36.77
CA ASN A 337 3.00 -19.45 36.22
C ASN A 337 2.43 -19.45 34.80
N ILE A 338 2.89 -20.42 34.01
CA ILE A 338 2.33 -20.78 32.70
C ILE A 338 1.88 -22.24 32.84
N ILE A 339 0.60 -22.48 32.59
CA ILE A 339 -0.04 -23.80 32.77
C ILE A 339 -0.65 -24.20 31.43
N TRP A 340 -0.14 -25.27 30.84
CA TRP A 340 -0.69 -25.86 29.62
C TRP A 340 -1.70 -26.96 29.97
N GLU A 341 -2.84 -26.95 29.28
CA GLU A 341 -3.87 -27.99 29.40
C GLU A 341 -4.26 -28.50 28.03
N GLY A 342 -4.42 -29.82 27.88
CA GLY A 342 -4.85 -30.42 26.61
C GLY A 342 -3.75 -30.55 25.55
N ASN A 343 -2.49 -30.21 25.87
CA ASN A 343 -1.33 -30.42 25.01
C ASN A 343 -0.81 -31.87 25.11
N SER A 344 -1.50 -32.81 24.47
CA SER A 344 -1.08 -34.22 24.46
C SER A 344 -0.04 -34.54 23.39
N VAL A 345 0.05 -33.71 22.34
CA VAL A 345 0.97 -33.89 21.21
C VAL A 345 2.37 -33.36 21.52
N TYR A 346 2.47 -32.22 22.21
CA TYR A 346 3.75 -31.59 22.53
C TYR A 346 3.93 -31.39 24.04
N PRO A 347 5.13 -31.66 24.57
CA PRO A 347 5.44 -31.41 25.97
C PRO A 347 5.44 -29.89 26.26
N ALA A 348 5.08 -29.52 27.49
CA ALA A 348 4.94 -28.12 27.89
C ALA A 348 6.26 -27.34 27.73
N GLU A 349 7.41 -28.00 27.92
CA GLU A 349 8.73 -27.40 27.78
C GLU A 349 9.01 -26.90 26.35
N GLU A 350 8.52 -27.62 25.34
CA GLU A 350 8.65 -27.20 23.94
C GLU A 350 7.76 -25.99 23.65
N LEU A 351 6.53 -25.99 24.18
CA LEU A 351 5.60 -24.88 24.03
C LEU A 351 6.10 -23.62 24.74
N ASP A 352 6.68 -23.76 25.93
CA ASP A 352 7.32 -22.67 26.69
C ASP A 352 8.50 -22.07 25.92
N ALA A 353 9.32 -22.90 25.26
CA ALA A 353 10.42 -22.43 24.45
C ALA A 353 9.95 -21.62 23.23
N ARG A 354 8.82 -22.00 22.59
CA ARG A 354 8.20 -21.21 21.51
C ARG A 354 7.57 -19.92 22.01
N LEU A 355 6.94 -19.96 23.19
CA LEU A 355 6.30 -18.79 23.80
C LEU A 355 7.33 -17.71 24.18
N ASP A 356 8.57 -18.12 24.52
CA ASP A 356 9.69 -17.25 24.90
C ASP A 356 9.30 -16.25 26.02
N LEU A 357 8.60 -16.78 27.02
CA LEU A 357 8.10 -16.07 28.20
C LEU A 357 8.67 -16.72 29.46
N LYS A 358 9.37 -15.94 30.30
CA LYS A 358 10.06 -16.46 31.49
C LYS A 358 9.23 -16.18 32.74
N ARG A 359 9.19 -17.15 33.66
CA ARG A 359 8.60 -16.93 34.98
C ARG A 359 9.37 -15.82 35.72
N GLY A 360 8.64 -14.92 36.33
CA GLY A 360 9.14 -13.72 37.02
C GLY A 360 9.41 -12.51 36.12
N SER A 361 9.34 -12.65 34.78
CA SER A 361 9.51 -11.49 33.89
C SER A 361 8.25 -10.64 33.83
N VAL A 362 8.41 -9.38 33.45
CA VAL A 362 7.31 -8.50 33.07
C VAL A 362 6.49 -9.16 31.95
N PHE A 363 5.18 -9.07 32.04
CA PHE A 363 4.26 -9.70 31.08
C PHE A 363 4.13 -8.84 29.82
N ASP A 364 5.01 -9.07 28.84
CA ASP A 364 4.89 -8.49 27.51
C ASP A 364 3.73 -9.16 26.77
N TYR A 365 2.53 -8.60 26.91
CA TYR A 365 1.28 -9.16 26.35
C TYR A 365 1.33 -9.24 24.82
N GLU A 366 1.96 -8.25 24.16
CA GLU A 366 2.10 -8.24 22.70
C GLU A 366 3.01 -9.38 22.23
N LYS A 367 4.17 -9.57 22.87
CA LYS A 367 5.07 -10.69 22.55
C LYS A 367 4.41 -12.04 22.85
N PHE A 368 3.66 -12.13 23.93
CA PHE A 368 2.90 -13.32 24.32
C PHE A 368 1.89 -13.71 23.22
N GLU A 369 1.01 -12.80 22.82
CA GLU A 369 0.01 -13.06 21.78
C GLU A 369 0.66 -13.42 20.44
N GLN A 370 1.74 -12.72 20.07
CA GLN A 370 2.50 -13.03 18.85
C GLN A 370 3.09 -14.45 18.89
N ASN A 371 3.77 -14.81 19.97
CA ASN A 371 4.39 -16.13 20.10
C ASN A 371 3.38 -17.26 20.34
N LEU A 372 2.14 -16.93 20.71
CA LEU A 372 1.06 -17.90 20.83
C LEU A 372 0.39 -18.19 19.48
N ARG A 373 0.13 -17.16 18.67
CA ARG A 373 -0.76 -17.24 17.49
C ARG A 373 -0.10 -16.93 16.16
N PHE A 374 0.76 -15.92 16.12
CA PHE A 374 1.44 -15.50 14.90
C PHE A 374 2.62 -14.57 15.19
N ASN A 375 3.83 -15.07 14.97
CA ASN A 375 5.02 -14.22 14.96
C ASN A 375 5.64 -14.17 13.56
N GLU A 376 6.45 -13.14 13.30
CA GLU A 376 7.06 -12.92 11.98
C GLU A 376 7.97 -14.08 11.53
N LYS A 377 8.48 -14.86 12.47
CA LYS A 377 9.33 -16.03 12.21
C LYS A 377 8.53 -17.31 11.96
N GLN A 378 7.20 -17.27 12.09
CA GLN A 378 6.31 -18.44 12.05
C GLN A 378 6.76 -19.57 13.00
N SER A 379 7.36 -19.17 14.11
CA SER A 379 7.85 -20.06 15.17
C SER A 379 6.89 -20.13 16.35
N ASP A 380 5.77 -19.41 16.29
CA ASP A 380 4.73 -19.40 17.32
C ASP A 380 4.11 -20.79 17.55
N VAL A 381 3.40 -20.93 18.67
CA VAL A 381 2.79 -22.19 19.09
C VAL A 381 1.72 -22.67 18.10
N SER A 382 0.85 -21.77 17.62
CA SER A 382 -0.16 -22.12 16.62
C SER A 382 0.47 -22.66 15.33
N SER A 383 1.55 -22.03 14.86
CA SER A 383 2.30 -22.48 13.68
C SER A 383 2.91 -23.87 13.89
N LEU A 384 3.44 -24.20 15.08
CA LEU A 384 3.94 -25.56 15.39
C LEU A 384 2.86 -26.64 15.19
N TYR A 385 1.64 -26.41 15.67
CA TYR A 385 0.52 -27.33 15.49
C TYR A 385 0.09 -27.41 14.02
N GLN A 386 -0.12 -26.24 13.39
CA GLN A 386 -0.60 -26.16 12.01
C GLN A 386 0.40 -26.76 11.02
N ASP A 387 1.70 -26.64 11.26
CA ASP A 387 2.75 -27.24 10.42
C ASP A 387 2.83 -28.76 10.49
N ASN A 388 2.24 -29.36 11.52
CA ASN A 388 2.20 -30.80 11.71
C ASN A 388 0.83 -31.43 11.39
N GLY A 389 -0.05 -30.65 10.74
CA GLY A 389 -1.34 -31.11 10.24
C GLY A 389 -2.53 -30.73 11.11
N TYR A 390 -2.36 -30.09 12.25
CA TYR A 390 -3.46 -29.75 13.16
C TYR A 390 -4.13 -28.43 12.76
N LEU A 391 -4.84 -28.46 11.62
CA LEU A 391 -5.53 -27.29 11.06
C LEU A 391 -6.53 -26.66 12.02
N THR A 392 -7.27 -27.49 12.77
CA THR A 392 -8.33 -27.05 13.69
C THR A 392 -7.82 -26.86 15.12
N ALA A 393 -6.51 -26.84 15.35
CA ALA A 393 -5.97 -26.61 16.68
C ALA A 393 -6.41 -25.23 17.20
N GLN A 394 -7.01 -25.21 18.37
CA GLN A 394 -7.40 -23.99 19.06
C GLN A 394 -6.55 -23.82 20.32
N ILE A 395 -5.99 -22.64 20.49
CA ILE A 395 -5.16 -22.29 21.64
C ILE A 395 -5.84 -21.11 22.33
N GLU A 396 -6.44 -21.38 23.48
CA GLU A 396 -7.25 -20.46 24.25
C GLU A 396 -6.49 -20.05 25.52
N PRO A 397 -5.86 -18.87 25.52
CA PRO A 397 -5.25 -18.34 26.74
C PRO A 397 -6.33 -17.80 27.67
N LYS A 398 -6.20 -18.13 28.95
CA LYS A 398 -6.97 -17.56 30.05
C LYS A 398 -6.01 -17.03 31.10
N GLU A 399 -6.07 -15.72 31.32
CA GLU A 399 -5.29 -15.05 32.33
C GLU A 399 -6.06 -15.00 33.65
N GLU A 400 -5.42 -15.43 34.71
CA GLU A 400 -5.96 -15.39 36.07
C GLU A 400 -5.13 -14.41 36.89
N LYS A 401 -5.75 -13.31 37.30
CA LYS A 401 -5.12 -12.36 38.23
C LYS A 401 -5.06 -12.99 39.61
N VAL A 402 -3.86 -13.29 40.08
CA VAL A 402 -3.68 -13.95 41.39
C VAL A 402 -3.18 -12.99 42.46
N ALA A 403 -2.48 -11.93 42.07
CA ALA A 403 -2.11 -10.83 42.94
C ALA A 403 -2.26 -9.48 42.22
N ALA A 404 -1.94 -8.38 42.90
CA ALA A 404 -2.00 -7.05 42.31
C ALA A 404 -1.03 -6.88 41.12
N ASP A 405 0.12 -7.55 41.15
CA ASP A 405 1.24 -7.42 40.21
C ASP A 405 1.61 -8.74 39.50
N SER A 406 0.78 -9.78 39.65
CA SER A 406 1.14 -11.14 39.21
C SER A 406 -0.03 -11.83 38.50
N VAL A 407 0.26 -12.42 37.34
CA VAL A 407 -0.71 -13.16 36.52
C VAL A 407 -0.27 -14.63 36.33
N ASP A 408 -1.23 -15.53 36.46
CA ASP A 408 -1.10 -16.91 35.99
C ASP A 408 -1.75 -17.04 34.62
N ILE A 409 -1.04 -17.63 33.68
CA ILE A 409 -1.52 -17.82 32.31
C ILE A 409 -1.85 -19.31 32.14
N ARG A 410 -3.15 -19.62 32.05
CA ARG A 410 -3.63 -20.96 31.74
C ARG A 410 -3.98 -21.04 30.28
N ILE A 411 -3.27 -21.86 29.52
CA ILE A 411 -3.45 -22.00 28.08
C ILE A 411 -4.06 -23.36 27.80
N LYS A 412 -5.31 -23.34 27.36
CA LYS A 412 -6.03 -24.55 26.97
C LYS A 412 -5.82 -24.79 25.48
N VAL A 413 -5.29 -25.96 25.15
CA VAL A 413 -5.09 -26.42 23.78
C VAL A 413 -6.15 -27.46 23.45
N VAL A 414 -6.89 -27.22 22.37
CA VAL A 414 -7.76 -28.20 21.73
C VAL A 414 -7.10 -28.59 20.41
N GLU A 415 -6.35 -29.70 20.43
CA GLU A 415 -5.45 -30.05 19.31
C GLU A 415 -6.22 -30.47 18.05
N GLY A 416 -7.35 -31.16 18.22
CA GLY A 416 -8.17 -31.65 17.10
C GLY A 416 -7.49 -32.76 16.28
N SER A 417 -8.03 -33.03 15.10
CA SER A 417 -7.53 -34.07 14.19
C SER A 417 -6.41 -33.55 13.29
N ARG A 418 -5.57 -34.46 12.80
CA ARG A 418 -4.58 -34.16 11.76
C ARG A 418 -5.21 -34.22 10.38
N PHE A 419 -5.04 -33.16 9.62
CA PHE A 419 -5.53 -33.02 8.25
C PHE A 419 -4.44 -33.37 7.24
N LYS A 420 -4.82 -34.18 6.26
CA LYS A 420 -4.08 -34.36 5.00
C LYS A 420 -4.66 -33.46 3.93
N ILE A 421 -3.79 -32.99 3.04
CA ILE A 421 -4.18 -32.23 1.86
C ILE A 421 -4.85 -33.20 0.88
N GLY A 422 -6.10 -32.93 0.54
CA GLY A 422 -6.85 -33.65 -0.49
C GLY A 422 -6.49 -33.13 -1.87
N LYS A 423 -7.39 -32.33 -2.46
CA LYS A 423 -7.16 -31.66 -3.73
C LYS A 423 -6.49 -30.30 -3.55
N VAL A 424 -5.67 -29.92 -4.52
CA VAL A 424 -5.08 -28.60 -4.64
C VAL A 424 -5.50 -28.02 -5.98
N ASP A 425 -6.40 -27.05 -5.93
CA ASP A 425 -6.96 -26.38 -7.10
C ASP A 425 -6.31 -25.00 -7.29
N VAL A 426 -6.27 -24.54 -8.54
CA VAL A 426 -5.72 -23.22 -8.92
C VAL A 426 -6.79 -22.51 -9.76
N THR A 427 -7.03 -21.22 -9.48
CA THR A 427 -8.02 -20.41 -10.19
C THR A 427 -7.48 -19.01 -10.49
N GLY A 428 -7.84 -18.44 -11.63
CA GLY A 428 -7.45 -17.09 -12.06
C GLY A 428 -6.16 -17.02 -12.90
N ASN A 429 -5.67 -18.17 -13.36
CA ASN A 429 -4.53 -18.30 -14.28
C ASN A 429 -4.98 -18.42 -15.73
N ASP A 430 -5.41 -17.32 -16.34
CA ASP A 430 -5.97 -17.32 -17.70
C ASP A 430 -4.89 -17.48 -18.78
N LYS A 431 -3.69 -16.91 -18.58
CA LYS A 431 -2.54 -17.03 -19.49
C LYS A 431 -1.57 -18.12 -19.05
N THR A 432 -1.29 -18.21 -17.75
CA THR A 432 -0.25 -19.08 -17.20
C THR A 432 -0.73 -20.52 -17.10
N LYS A 433 0.05 -21.46 -17.65
CA LYS A 433 -0.27 -22.89 -17.57
C LYS A 433 -0.30 -23.34 -16.10
N ASP A 434 -1.30 -24.12 -15.75
CA ASP A 434 -1.49 -24.67 -14.39
C ASP A 434 -0.22 -25.37 -13.85
N LYS A 435 0.52 -26.09 -14.71
CA LYS A 435 1.79 -26.73 -14.34
C LYS A 435 2.86 -25.75 -13.81
N VAL A 436 2.87 -24.50 -14.30
CA VAL A 436 3.81 -23.45 -13.89
C VAL A 436 3.54 -23.01 -12.47
N ILE A 437 2.29 -23.03 -12.05
CA ILE A 437 1.88 -22.71 -10.67
C ILE A 437 2.12 -23.92 -9.78
N ARG A 438 1.65 -25.10 -10.20
CA ARG A 438 1.74 -26.33 -9.40
C ARG A 438 3.16 -26.71 -8.99
N ARG A 439 4.14 -26.53 -9.88
CA ARG A 439 5.54 -26.83 -9.59
C ARG A 439 6.13 -25.98 -8.46
N GLU A 440 5.59 -24.78 -8.22
CA GLU A 440 6.03 -23.90 -7.14
C GLU A 440 5.35 -24.21 -5.79
N LEU A 441 4.33 -25.08 -5.77
CA LEU A 441 3.56 -25.39 -4.57
C LEU A 441 4.27 -26.45 -3.70
N TYR A 442 4.45 -26.14 -2.42
CA TYR A 442 4.90 -27.08 -1.39
C TYR A 442 3.76 -27.90 -0.79
N THR A 443 2.52 -27.52 -1.06
CA THR A 443 1.31 -28.22 -0.63
C THR A 443 0.97 -29.33 -1.61
N ILE A 444 1.45 -30.54 -1.32
CA ILE A 444 1.28 -31.70 -2.20
C ILE A 444 0.09 -32.55 -1.72
N PRO A 445 -0.85 -32.95 -2.60
CA PRO A 445 -1.89 -33.92 -2.27
C PRO A 445 -1.36 -35.16 -1.54
N GLY A 446 -2.03 -35.55 -0.45
CA GLY A 446 -1.67 -36.67 0.42
C GLY A 446 -0.69 -36.33 1.55
N SER A 447 0.02 -35.21 1.48
CA SER A 447 0.86 -34.72 2.58
C SER A 447 0.01 -34.14 3.73
N PHE A 448 0.59 -33.99 4.92
CA PHE A 448 -0.09 -33.30 6.01
C PHE A 448 -0.20 -31.81 5.73
N PHE A 449 -1.29 -31.19 6.18
CA PHE A 449 -1.45 -29.74 6.14
C PHE A 449 -0.27 -29.06 6.85
N SER A 450 0.30 -28.03 6.23
CA SER A 450 1.29 -27.16 6.87
C SER A 450 1.05 -25.72 6.44
N ARG A 451 0.95 -24.83 7.42
CA ARG A 451 0.82 -23.40 7.17
C ARG A 451 2.09 -22.83 6.55
N GLY A 452 3.26 -23.23 7.04
CA GLY A 452 4.56 -22.88 6.50
C GLY A 452 4.69 -23.24 5.02
N TYR A 453 4.24 -24.43 4.60
CA TYR A 453 4.19 -24.78 3.18
C TYR A 453 3.21 -23.93 2.38
N ILE A 454 2.06 -23.55 2.93
CA ILE A 454 1.14 -22.61 2.26
C ILE A 454 1.81 -21.25 2.05
N MET A 455 2.36 -20.66 3.11
CA MET A 455 3.03 -19.36 3.07
C MET A 455 4.21 -19.36 2.11
N ARG A 456 4.94 -20.48 2.09
CA ARG A 456 6.06 -20.67 1.18
C ARG A 456 5.62 -20.83 -0.28
N SER A 457 4.55 -21.57 -0.56
CA SER A 457 3.94 -21.62 -1.89
C SER A 457 3.55 -20.21 -2.35
N ILE A 458 2.87 -19.43 -1.49
CA ILE A 458 2.50 -18.04 -1.78
C ILE A 458 3.74 -17.21 -2.10
N GLN A 459 4.81 -17.33 -1.31
CA GLN A 459 6.07 -16.63 -1.57
C GLN A 459 6.68 -17.02 -2.92
N GLN A 460 6.70 -18.30 -3.30
CA GLN A 460 7.21 -18.71 -4.61
C GLN A 460 6.37 -18.15 -5.76
N LEU A 461 5.03 -18.20 -5.64
CA LEU A 461 4.13 -17.62 -6.63
C LEU A 461 4.30 -16.10 -6.75
N ALA A 462 4.51 -15.39 -5.63
CA ALA A 462 4.84 -13.98 -5.65
C ALA A 462 6.19 -13.71 -6.32
N ASN A 463 7.19 -14.58 -6.09
CA ASN A 463 8.52 -14.49 -6.70
C ASN A 463 8.51 -14.70 -8.22
N LEU A 464 7.53 -15.43 -8.78
CA LEU A 464 7.36 -15.55 -10.23
C LEU A 464 7.06 -14.21 -10.91
N GLN A 465 6.51 -13.23 -10.16
CA GLN A 465 6.09 -11.92 -10.70
C GLN A 465 5.02 -12.00 -11.81
N TYR A 466 4.38 -13.15 -11.99
CA TYR A 466 3.23 -13.30 -12.90
C TYR A 466 1.92 -12.84 -12.27
N PHE A 467 1.87 -12.78 -10.94
CA PHE A 467 0.65 -12.55 -10.17
C PHE A 467 0.76 -11.31 -9.28
N ASN A 468 -0.39 -10.77 -8.88
CA ASN A 468 -0.50 -9.73 -7.86
C ASN A 468 -0.12 -10.31 -6.49
N ALA A 469 1.04 -9.91 -5.97
CA ALA A 469 1.57 -10.40 -4.70
C ALA A 469 0.70 -10.00 -3.49
N GLU A 470 0.14 -8.79 -3.50
CA GLU A 470 -0.70 -8.30 -2.41
C GLU A 470 -1.96 -9.16 -2.27
N GLN A 471 -2.62 -9.47 -3.39
CA GLN A 471 -3.80 -10.34 -3.42
C GLN A 471 -3.48 -11.78 -3.01
N LEU A 472 -2.30 -12.28 -3.40
CA LEU A 472 -1.80 -13.59 -2.98
C LEU A 472 -1.64 -13.69 -1.45
N TYR A 473 -1.07 -12.67 -0.80
CA TYR A 473 -0.92 -12.66 0.67
C TYR A 473 -2.22 -12.38 1.42
N LYS A 474 -3.13 -11.57 0.85
CA LYS A 474 -4.41 -11.23 1.47
C LYS A 474 -5.44 -12.36 1.40
N SER A 475 -5.59 -12.98 0.24
CA SER A 475 -6.67 -13.94 -0.02
C SER A 475 -6.29 -15.03 -1.04
N GLY A 476 -4.99 -15.26 -1.24
CA GLY A 476 -4.50 -16.16 -2.28
C GLY A 476 -4.73 -17.64 -2.01
N VAL A 477 -5.11 -18.05 -0.80
CA VAL A 477 -5.39 -19.44 -0.47
C VAL A 477 -6.66 -19.57 0.36
N ASP A 478 -7.55 -20.45 -0.10
CA ASP A 478 -8.76 -20.88 0.59
C ASP A 478 -8.59 -22.35 0.99
N TYR A 479 -9.02 -22.72 2.19
CA TYR A 479 -8.96 -24.10 2.68
C TYR A 479 -10.36 -24.54 3.07
N LYS A 480 -10.79 -25.70 2.55
CA LYS A 480 -12.12 -26.26 2.78
C LYS A 480 -11.99 -27.69 3.31
N PRO A 481 -12.23 -27.90 4.62
CA PRO A 481 -12.35 -29.24 5.18
C PRO A 481 -13.43 -30.03 4.43
N VAL A 482 -13.08 -31.21 3.94
CA VAL A 482 -14.00 -32.14 3.26
C VAL A 482 -14.47 -33.22 4.23
N SER A 483 -13.63 -33.55 5.21
CA SER A 483 -13.91 -34.46 6.32
C SER A 483 -13.07 -34.04 7.53
N ASP A 484 -13.18 -34.77 8.63
CA ASP A 484 -12.42 -34.51 9.87
C ASP A 484 -10.90 -34.77 9.74
N SER A 485 -10.41 -35.23 8.59
CA SER A 485 -9.00 -35.51 8.35
C SER A 485 -8.50 -35.13 6.95
N ILE A 486 -9.34 -34.54 6.10
CA ILE A 486 -8.98 -34.14 4.74
C ILE A 486 -9.42 -32.70 4.49
N VAL A 487 -8.49 -31.89 4.00
CA VAL A 487 -8.74 -30.49 3.61
C VAL A 487 -8.33 -30.27 2.16
N ASN A 488 -9.19 -29.65 1.36
CA ASN A 488 -8.84 -29.19 0.03
C ASN A 488 -8.32 -27.76 0.10
N LEU A 489 -7.34 -27.45 -0.76
CA LEU A 489 -6.76 -26.11 -0.89
C LEU A 489 -7.09 -25.55 -2.27
N THR A 490 -7.46 -24.28 -2.34
CA THR A 490 -7.65 -23.55 -3.59
C THR A 490 -6.76 -22.31 -3.61
N TYR A 491 -5.78 -22.29 -4.50
CA TYR A 491 -4.92 -21.16 -4.76
C TYR A 491 -5.61 -20.21 -5.76
N LYS A 492 -5.97 -19.01 -5.28
CA LYS A 492 -6.57 -17.94 -6.09
C LYS A 492 -5.44 -17.01 -6.53
N VAL A 493 -5.13 -17.02 -7.80
CA VAL A 493 -4.11 -16.13 -8.39
C VAL A 493 -4.80 -15.05 -9.22
N GLU A 494 -4.21 -13.86 -9.27
CA GLU A 494 -4.64 -12.78 -10.14
C GLU A 494 -3.45 -12.40 -11.01
N GLU A 495 -3.53 -12.66 -12.31
CA GLU A 495 -2.44 -12.38 -13.24
C GLU A 495 -2.22 -10.88 -13.44
N LYS A 496 -0.94 -10.50 -13.51
CA LYS A 496 -0.51 -9.14 -13.87
C LYS A 496 0.35 -9.18 -15.14
N SER A 497 0.45 -8.04 -15.83
CA SER A 497 1.38 -7.91 -16.96
C SER A 497 2.82 -8.05 -16.46
N SER A 498 3.46 -9.17 -16.79
CA SER A 498 4.83 -9.49 -16.38
C SER A 498 5.87 -9.31 -17.49
N ASP A 499 5.41 -9.27 -18.76
CA ASP A 499 6.26 -9.06 -19.93
C ASP A 499 6.56 -7.57 -20.09
N TYR A 500 7.78 -7.25 -20.49
CA TYR A 500 8.19 -5.86 -20.52
C TYR A 500 9.16 -5.48 -21.64
N LEU A 501 8.98 -4.28 -22.18
CA LEU A 501 9.90 -3.63 -23.12
C LEU A 501 10.90 -2.80 -22.32
N ASN A 502 12.19 -3.07 -22.48
CA ASN A 502 13.24 -2.24 -21.90
C ASN A 502 13.71 -1.21 -22.93
N ALA A 503 13.67 0.07 -22.55
CA ALA A 503 14.26 1.17 -23.29
C ALA A 503 15.02 2.05 -22.29
N SER A 504 16.23 2.41 -22.66
CA SER A 504 17.23 2.83 -21.70
C SER A 504 18.20 3.80 -22.33
N VAL A 505 18.55 4.86 -21.61
CA VAL A 505 19.54 5.86 -22.03
C VAL A 505 20.46 6.13 -20.84
N GLY A 506 21.75 5.96 -21.06
CA GLY A 506 22.83 6.24 -20.12
C GLY A 506 23.74 7.33 -20.64
N TYR A 507 24.42 8.01 -19.73
CA TYR A 507 25.55 8.86 -20.04
C TYR A 507 26.72 8.45 -19.13
N SER A 508 27.87 8.19 -19.72
CA SER A 508 29.11 7.91 -19.00
C SER A 508 30.21 8.86 -19.49
N GLY A 509 31.14 9.21 -18.62
CA GLY A 509 32.29 10.05 -18.99
C GLY A 509 33.16 9.41 -20.08
N ALA A 510 33.18 8.07 -20.15
CA ALA A 510 33.99 7.29 -21.08
C ALA A 510 33.36 7.05 -22.46
N PHE A 511 32.08 6.71 -22.54
CA PHE A 511 31.41 6.37 -23.81
C PHE A 511 30.43 7.45 -24.30
N GLY A 512 30.24 8.52 -23.52
CA GLY A 512 29.21 9.52 -23.77
C GLY A 512 27.82 8.92 -23.62
N PHE A 513 26.90 9.33 -24.50
CA PHE A 513 25.55 8.77 -24.52
C PHE A 513 25.56 7.30 -25.00
N SER A 514 24.85 6.46 -24.26
CA SER A 514 24.55 5.08 -24.62
C SER A 514 23.06 4.83 -24.53
N GLY A 515 22.52 3.99 -25.40
CA GLY A 515 21.15 3.52 -25.32
C GLY A 515 21.08 2.00 -25.23
N SER A 516 19.97 1.48 -24.74
CA SER A 516 19.63 0.08 -24.96
C SER A 516 18.15 -0.10 -25.20
N VAL A 517 17.81 -1.00 -26.10
CA VAL A 517 16.44 -1.42 -26.40
C VAL A 517 16.35 -2.93 -26.36
N GLY A 518 15.21 -3.45 -25.91
CA GLY A 518 15.01 -4.87 -25.80
C GLY A 518 13.67 -5.22 -25.19
N PHE A 519 13.47 -6.51 -25.00
CA PHE A 519 12.26 -7.04 -24.37
C PHE A 519 12.60 -8.23 -23.49
N THR A 520 11.75 -8.49 -22.51
CA THR A 520 11.79 -9.70 -21.70
C THR A 520 10.39 -10.24 -21.59
N LEU A 521 10.20 -11.45 -22.10
CA LEU A 521 8.99 -12.24 -21.93
C LEU A 521 9.26 -13.19 -20.77
N THR A 522 8.68 -12.91 -19.60
CA THR A 522 9.01 -13.64 -18.35
C THR A 522 8.19 -14.92 -18.20
N ASN A 523 7.07 -15.03 -18.93
CA ASN A 523 6.17 -16.17 -18.94
C ASN A 523 5.92 -16.62 -20.39
N PHE A 524 6.99 -16.87 -21.14
CA PHE A 524 6.97 -17.32 -22.52
C PHE A 524 6.73 -18.83 -22.63
N SER A 525 6.27 -19.27 -23.81
CA SER A 525 6.16 -20.69 -24.17
C SER A 525 6.69 -20.87 -25.59
N ILE A 526 7.83 -21.51 -25.77
CA ILE A 526 8.42 -21.75 -27.10
C ILE A 526 7.54 -22.65 -27.97
N LEU A 527 6.74 -23.53 -27.36
CA LEU A 527 5.79 -24.40 -28.04
C LEU A 527 4.50 -23.66 -28.43
N GLU A 528 4.11 -22.64 -27.68
CA GLU A 528 2.87 -21.87 -27.90
C GLU A 528 3.11 -20.35 -27.75
N PRO A 529 3.92 -19.71 -28.64
CA PRO A 529 4.44 -18.35 -28.43
C PRO A 529 3.40 -17.24 -28.29
N PHE A 530 2.16 -17.47 -28.74
CA PHE A 530 1.11 -16.44 -28.84
C PHE A 530 -0.12 -16.67 -27.96
N ARG A 531 -0.18 -17.76 -27.19
CA ARG A 531 -1.44 -18.16 -26.53
C ARG A 531 -1.31 -18.50 -25.05
N MET A 532 -0.15 -18.97 -24.61
CA MET A 532 0.00 -19.50 -23.24
C MET A 532 1.34 -19.11 -22.63
N GLY A 533 1.33 -18.94 -21.32
CA GLY A 533 2.51 -18.74 -20.52
C GLY A 533 3.08 -20.07 -20.00
N GLY A 534 4.21 -20.47 -20.56
CA GLY A 534 4.91 -21.72 -20.22
C GLY A 534 5.88 -21.58 -19.05
N GLY A 535 6.01 -20.39 -18.47
CA GLY A 535 6.99 -20.07 -17.43
C GLY A 535 8.44 -20.06 -17.94
N GLN A 536 8.66 -20.01 -19.25
CA GLN A 536 9.99 -19.84 -19.85
C GLN A 536 10.33 -18.36 -19.96
N VAL A 537 11.61 -18.02 -19.97
CA VAL A 537 12.05 -16.63 -20.12
C VAL A 537 12.75 -16.47 -21.45
N LEU A 538 12.28 -15.53 -22.28
CA LEU A 538 12.96 -15.09 -23.50
C LEU A 538 13.35 -13.63 -23.34
N ASN A 539 14.63 -13.32 -23.49
CA ASN A 539 15.14 -11.97 -23.42
C ASN A 539 15.94 -11.61 -24.67
N PHE A 540 15.65 -10.45 -25.23
CA PHE A 540 16.48 -9.82 -26.24
C PHE A 540 16.92 -8.45 -25.73
N ASN A 541 18.19 -8.12 -25.89
CA ASN A 541 18.70 -6.80 -25.53
C ASN A 541 19.78 -6.36 -26.53
N TRP A 542 19.61 -5.15 -27.04
CA TRP A 542 20.55 -4.46 -27.90
C TRP A 542 21.00 -3.17 -27.22
N GLN A 543 22.28 -3.11 -26.85
CA GLN A 543 22.93 -1.94 -26.28
C GLN A 543 23.81 -1.28 -27.35
N PHE A 544 23.85 0.05 -27.38
CA PHE A 544 24.61 0.83 -28.34
C PHE A 544 25.13 2.13 -27.73
N GLY A 545 26.33 2.56 -28.10
CA GLY A 545 26.94 3.83 -27.71
C GLY A 545 27.15 4.77 -28.89
N VAL A 546 27.34 6.06 -28.61
CA VAL A 546 27.71 7.07 -29.63
C VAL A 546 28.98 6.64 -30.39
N GLY A 547 29.03 6.93 -31.69
CA GLY A 547 30.23 6.71 -32.51
C GLY A 547 30.62 5.24 -32.70
N ASN A 548 29.71 4.29 -32.42
CA ASN A 548 29.98 2.85 -32.46
C ASN A 548 31.15 2.41 -31.54
N PHE A 549 31.37 3.15 -30.45
CA PHE A 549 32.39 2.82 -29.43
C PHE A 549 32.04 1.55 -28.64
N TYR A 550 30.75 1.26 -28.51
CA TYR A 550 30.24 0.09 -27.82
C TYR A 550 28.93 -0.36 -28.46
N ARG A 551 28.78 -1.67 -28.67
CA ARG A 551 27.54 -2.29 -29.14
C ARG A 551 27.49 -3.73 -28.67
N THR A 552 26.37 -4.13 -28.08
CA THR A 552 26.15 -5.51 -27.63
C THR A 552 24.77 -5.98 -28.04
N PHE A 553 24.71 -7.08 -28.76
CA PHE A 553 23.48 -7.85 -28.98
C PHE A 553 23.48 -9.05 -28.05
N SER A 554 22.36 -9.32 -27.40
CA SER A 554 22.18 -10.53 -26.60
C SER A 554 20.78 -11.12 -26.80
N LEU A 555 20.73 -12.44 -26.95
CA LEU A 555 19.50 -13.22 -27.01
C LEU A 555 19.63 -14.38 -26.03
N GLY A 556 18.82 -14.36 -24.97
CA GLY A 556 18.79 -15.39 -23.95
C GLY A 556 17.46 -16.11 -23.90
N PHE A 557 17.52 -17.40 -23.59
CA PHE A 557 16.37 -18.24 -23.32
C PHE A 557 16.64 -19.09 -22.08
N THR A 558 15.63 -19.23 -21.21
CA THR A 558 15.70 -20.06 -20.01
C THR A 558 14.42 -20.88 -19.85
N GLU A 559 14.57 -22.19 -19.67
CA GLU A 559 13.57 -23.10 -19.13
C GLU A 559 13.87 -23.30 -17.63
N PRO A 560 13.12 -22.68 -16.70
CA PRO A 560 13.44 -22.76 -15.28
C PRO A 560 13.16 -24.13 -14.66
N TRP A 561 12.31 -24.96 -15.28
CA TRP A 561 11.97 -26.31 -14.80
C TRP A 561 12.13 -27.37 -15.88
N PHE A 562 13.37 -27.63 -16.25
CA PHE A 562 13.70 -28.66 -17.22
C PHE A 562 13.28 -30.04 -16.71
N MET A 563 12.57 -30.78 -17.57
CA MET A 563 11.98 -32.10 -17.26
C MET A 563 11.10 -32.10 -15.99
N ASP A 564 10.39 -31.00 -15.74
CA ASP A 564 9.51 -30.82 -14.56
C ASP A 564 10.24 -30.99 -13.21
N THR A 565 11.56 -30.76 -13.20
CA THR A 565 12.39 -30.69 -11.98
C THR A 565 12.80 -29.23 -11.72
N PRO A 566 13.17 -28.84 -10.49
CA PRO A 566 13.67 -27.49 -10.18
C PRO A 566 15.11 -27.27 -10.69
N THR A 567 15.34 -27.68 -11.93
CA THR A 567 16.60 -27.57 -12.67
C THR A 567 16.37 -26.61 -13.82
N SER A 568 16.97 -25.44 -13.77
CA SER A 568 16.95 -24.47 -14.85
C SER A 568 17.96 -24.84 -15.93
N LEU A 569 17.57 -24.73 -17.19
CA LEU A 569 18.45 -24.83 -18.36
C LEU A 569 18.28 -23.59 -19.22
N GLY A 570 19.38 -22.96 -19.62
CA GLY A 570 19.30 -21.78 -20.45
C GLY A 570 20.50 -21.62 -21.37
N PHE A 571 20.35 -20.76 -22.36
CA PHE A 571 21.46 -20.30 -23.18
C PHE A 571 21.41 -18.78 -23.35
N ASN A 572 22.56 -18.17 -23.62
CA ASN A 572 22.70 -16.78 -23.98
C ASN A 572 23.66 -16.65 -25.17
N LEU A 573 23.16 -16.16 -26.29
CA LEU A 573 23.95 -15.78 -27.46
C LEU A 573 24.30 -14.30 -27.34
N PHE A 574 25.54 -13.94 -27.65
CA PHE A 574 25.95 -12.54 -27.62
C PHE A 574 26.94 -12.19 -28.74
N ASP A 575 26.85 -10.94 -29.21
CA ASP A 575 27.78 -10.30 -30.14
C ASP A 575 28.10 -8.90 -29.62
N THR A 576 29.38 -8.67 -29.31
CA THR A 576 29.87 -7.42 -28.72
C THR A 576 30.95 -6.81 -29.62
N ARG A 577 30.82 -5.52 -29.88
CA ARG A 577 31.83 -4.69 -30.54
C ARG A 577 32.23 -3.57 -29.59
N GLN A 578 33.53 -3.43 -29.37
CA GLN A 578 34.08 -2.38 -28.51
C GLN A 578 35.23 -1.67 -29.23
N ARG A 579 35.26 -0.34 -29.12
CA ARG A 579 36.32 0.52 -29.67
C ARG A 579 36.52 1.68 -28.69
N TYR A 580 37.21 1.44 -27.58
CA TYR A 580 37.45 2.47 -26.56
C TYR A 580 38.91 2.46 -26.08
N VAL A 581 39.24 1.71 -25.03
CA VAL A 581 40.64 1.47 -24.61
C VAL A 581 41.38 0.54 -25.58
N TYR A 582 40.62 -0.27 -26.32
CA TYR A 582 41.06 -1.19 -27.35
C TYR A 582 39.91 -1.38 -28.35
N ASP A 583 40.24 -1.89 -29.52
CA ASP A 583 39.29 -2.27 -30.58
C ASP A 583 39.18 -3.81 -30.62
N MET A 584 37.99 -4.34 -30.31
CA MET A 584 37.74 -5.77 -30.21
C MET A 584 36.34 -6.17 -30.69
N ARG A 585 36.22 -7.37 -31.24
CA ARG A 585 34.95 -8.09 -31.49
C ARG A 585 34.91 -9.34 -30.64
N GLN A 586 33.75 -9.63 -30.09
CA GLN A 586 33.52 -10.85 -29.33
C GLN A 586 32.16 -11.42 -29.70
N SER A 587 32.11 -12.71 -30.01
CA SER A 587 30.85 -13.41 -30.21
C SER A 587 30.90 -14.74 -29.48
N GLY A 588 29.80 -15.15 -28.86
CA GLY A 588 29.82 -16.35 -28.04
C GLY A 588 28.45 -16.89 -27.68
N ILE A 589 28.50 -18.06 -27.06
CA ILE A 589 27.35 -18.74 -26.47
C ILE A 589 27.70 -19.14 -25.03
N THR A 590 26.78 -18.88 -24.12
CA THR A 590 26.84 -19.40 -22.76
C THR A 590 25.69 -20.37 -22.57
N LEU A 591 25.97 -21.58 -22.10
CA LEU A 591 25.00 -22.56 -21.65
C LEU A 591 25.02 -22.57 -20.12
N ASN A 592 23.84 -22.51 -19.51
CA ASN A 592 23.68 -22.49 -18.07
C ASN A 592 22.79 -23.65 -17.64
N VAL A 593 23.20 -24.35 -16.59
CA VAL A 593 22.37 -25.28 -15.84
C VAL A 593 22.37 -24.81 -14.40
N GLY A 594 21.25 -24.89 -13.70
CA GLY A 594 21.25 -24.60 -12.28
C GLY A 594 20.13 -25.30 -11.55
N ARG A 595 20.30 -25.48 -10.25
CA ARG A 595 19.39 -26.29 -9.44
C ARG A 595 19.30 -25.71 -8.04
N ARG A 596 18.07 -25.57 -7.57
CA ARG A 596 17.79 -25.29 -6.16
C ARG A 596 18.08 -26.54 -5.34
N LEU A 597 18.89 -26.39 -4.29
CA LEU A 597 19.17 -27.49 -3.36
C LEU A 597 18.07 -27.57 -2.30
N THR A 598 17.97 -28.72 -1.64
CA THR A 598 17.12 -28.91 -0.46
C THR A 598 17.94 -29.06 0.83
N TRP A 599 19.25 -29.28 0.69
CA TRP A 599 20.21 -29.37 1.78
C TRP A 599 21.39 -28.45 1.49
N PRO A 600 21.92 -27.71 2.49
CA PRO A 600 21.53 -27.70 3.91
C PRO A 600 20.22 -26.94 4.19
N ASP A 601 19.83 -26.03 3.30
CA ASP A 601 18.51 -25.41 3.24
C ASP A 601 18.16 -25.13 1.77
N ASP A 602 16.95 -24.63 1.52
CA ASP A 602 16.45 -24.33 0.18
C ASP A 602 16.76 -22.92 -0.35
N PHE A 603 17.46 -22.10 0.42
CA PHE A 603 18.00 -20.83 -0.06
C PHE A 603 19.25 -21.04 -0.93
N PHE A 604 19.82 -22.25 -0.90
CA PHE A 604 20.94 -22.63 -1.75
C PHE A 604 20.54 -22.93 -3.19
N TYR A 605 21.30 -22.34 -4.10
CA TYR A 605 21.24 -22.54 -5.54
C TYR A 605 22.65 -22.82 -6.06
N VAL A 606 22.79 -23.88 -6.85
CA VAL A 606 24.03 -24.22 -7.54
C VAL A 606 23.83 -24.06 -9.03
N SER A 607 24.76 -23.42 -9.70
CA SER A 607 24.77 -23.25 -11.15
C SER A 607 26.06 -23.77 -11.77
N GLY A 608 25.95 -24.44 -12.91
CA GLY A 608 27.04 -24.74 -13.81
C GLY A 608 26.93 -23.90 -15.08
N MET A 609 28.07 -23.48 -15.61
CA MET A 609 28.15 -22.67 -16.82
C MET A 609 29.17 -23.29 -17.78
N LEU A 610 28.84 -23.36 -19.07
CA LEU A 610 29.79 -23.61 -20.15
C LEU A 610 29.72 -22.44 -21.12
N ARG A 611 30.85 -21.83 -21.43
CA ARG A 611 30.92 -20.64 -22.28
C ARG A 611 31.95 -20.85 -23.38
N PHE A 612 31.53 -20.60 -24.62
CA PHE A 612 32.42 -20.49 -25.76
C PHE A 612 32.46 -19.04 -26.24
N GLN A 613 33.65 -18.52 -26.45
CA GLN A 613 33.90 -17.16 -26.89
C GLN A 613 34.93 -17.16 -28.03
N TYR A 614 34.55 -16.52 -29.13
CA TYR A 614 35.45 -16.05 -30.16
C TYR A 614 35.81 -14.61 -29.85
N ASN A 615 37.09 -14.31 -29.64
CA ASN A 615 37.57 -12.95 -29.40
C ASN A 615 38.54 -12.54 -30.51
N ASP A 616 38.35 -11.37 -31.08
CA ASP A 616 39.21 -10.78 -32.11
C ASP A 616 39.63 -9.38 -31.66
N VAL A 617 40.87 -9.26 -31.17
CA VAL A 617 41.47 -7.98 -30.77
C VAL A 617 42.13 -7.36 -32.00
N ILE A 618 41.46 -6.37 -32.57
CA ILE A 618 41.89 -5.67 -33.79
C ILE A 618 43.00 -4.67 -33.48
N ASP A 619 42.85 -3.92 -32.37
CA ASP A 619 43.86 -2.98 -31.88
C ASP A 619 43.91 -2.99 -30.35
N GLY A 620 45.02 -3.50 -29.81
CA GLY A 620 45.28 -3.58 -28.37
C GLY A 620 46.01 -2.39 -27.77
N GLN A 621 46.21 -1.29 -28.53
CA GLN A 621 46.83 -0.04 -28.07
C GLN A 621 48.17 -0.26 -27.34
N LEU A 622 49.03 -1.10 -27.93
CA LEU A 622 50.36 -1.50 -27.41
C LEU A 622 50.35 -2.19 -26.03
N THR A 623 49.18 -2.43 -25.46
CA THR A 623 48.99 -3.00 -24.11
C THR A 623 48.54 -4.44 -24.19
N TYR A 624 47.65 -4.76 -25.13
CA TYR A 624 47.08 -6.08 -25.29
C TYR A 624 47.52 -6.71 -26.62
N PRO A 625 47.78 -8.02 -26.64
CA PRO A 625 48.16 -8.70 -27.89
C PRO A 625 46.99 -8.68 -28.88
N THR A 626 47.25 -8.27 -30.11
CA THR A 626 46.29 -8.30 -31.22
C THR A 626 46.16 -9.71 -31.78
N GLY A 627 44.96 -10.08 -32.22
CA GLY A 627 44.69 -11.35 -32.89
C GLY A 627 43.46 -12.06 -32.36
N VAL A 628 43.29 -13.28 -32.87
CA VAL A 628 42.12 -14.12 -32.61
C VAL A 628 42.42 -15.12 -31.50
N THR A 629 41.50 -15.24 -30.55
CA THR A 629 41.51 -16.27 -29.52
C THR A 629 40.18 -17.00 -29.45
N HIS A 630 40.27 -18.29 -29.12
CA HIS A 630 39.13 -19.15 -28.84
C HIS A 630 39.18 -19.52 -27.37
N GLN A 631 38.16 -19.14 -26.63
CA GLN A 631 38.09 -19.30 -25.20
C GLN A 631 36.92 -20.23 -24.86
N TYR A 632 37.23 -21.30 -24.14
CA TYR A 632 36.24 -22.24 -23.60
C TYR A 632 36.36 -22.18 -22.09
N THR A 633 35.24 -21.87 -21.43
CA THR A 633 35.20 -21.68 -19.98
C THR A 633 34.15 -22.59 -19.38
N ALA A 634 34.52 -23.30 -18.30
CA ALA A 634 33.58 -23.98 -17.42
C ALA A 634 33.53 -23.22 -16.10
N GLY A 635 32.33 -23.02 -15.56
CA GLY A 635 32.13 -22.34 -14.28
C GLY A 635 31.19 -23.09 -13.37
N ILE A 636 31.39 -22.91 -12.07
CA ILE A 636 30.49 -23.33 -11.01
C ILE A 636 30.18 -22.13 -10.11
N GLY A 637 28.91 -21.94 -9.80
CA GLY A 637 28.40 -20.91 -8.90
C GLY A 637 27.64 -21.56 -7.76
N VAL A 638 27.87 -21.10 -6.54
CA VAL A 638 27.09 -21.45 -5.35
C VAL A 638 26.55 -20.17 -4.76
N THR A 639 25.23 -20.05 -4.66
CA THR A 639 24.56 -18.87 -4.10
C THR A 639 23.59 -19.28 -3.01
N ARG A 640 23.60 -18.56 -1.89
CA ARG A 640 22.55 -18.61 -0.86
C ARG A 640 21.84 -17.27 -0.82
N THR A 641 20.53 -17.23 -1.11
CA THR A 641 19.73 -15.99 -1.11
C THR A 641 18.59 -16.08 -0.10
N ASP A 642 18.72 -15.35 0.99
CA ASP A 642 17.80 -15.33 2.13
C ASP A 642 17.45 -13.86 2.42
N ILE A 643 16.61 -13.28 1.55
CA ILE A 643 16.17 -11.89 1.62
C ILE A 643 14.65 -11.82 1.60
N ASP A 644 14.08 -10.81 2.25
CA ASP A 644 12.63 -10.62 2.40
C ASP A 644 11.96 -10.03 1.16
N ASN A 645 12.62 -9.10 0.47
CA ASN A 645 12.07 -8.41 -0.69
C ASN A 645 13.14 -8.29 -1.80
N PRO A 646 12.84 -8.68 -3.06
CA PRO A 646 13.82 -8.64 -4.15
C PRO A 646 14.12 -7.24 -4.69
N ILE A 647 13.27 -6.24 -4.43
CA ILE A 647 13.41 -4.86 -4.92
C ILE A 647 14.15 -4.00 -3.90
N PHE A 648 13.66 -3.99 -2.65
CA PHE A 648 14.26 -3.29 -1.52
C PHE A 648 14.42 -4.26 -0.36
N PRO A 649 15.48 -5.09 -0.36
CA PRO A 649 15.73 -6.02 0.73
C PRO A 649 15.96 -5.25 2.04
N SER A 650 15.21 -5.57 3.08
CA SER A 650 15.31 -4.92 4.38
C SER A 650 15.96 -5.80 5.44
N ARG A 651 15.87 -7.12 5.29
CA ARG A 651 16.55 -8.09 6.17
C ARG A 651 17.19 -9.23 5.39
N GLY A 652 18.17 -9.87 6.02
CA GLY A 652 18.73 -11.13 5.58
C GLY A 652 20.06 -10.96 4.86
N SER A 653 20.41 -11.90 3.99
CA SER A 653 21.70 -11.93 3.32
C SER A 653 21.68 -12.62 1.96
N LYS A 654 22.63 -12.25 1.11
CA LYS A 654 22.90 -12.91 -0.16
C LYS A 654 24.40 -13.18 -0.27
N ILE A 655 24.77 -14.43 -0.46
CA ILE A 655 26.17 -14.86 -0.57
C ILE A 655 26.32 -15.61 -1.88
N SER A 656 27.29 -15.23 -2.70
CA SER A 656 27.57 -15.84 -4.00
C SER A 656 29.07 -16.10 -4.14
N LEU A 657 29.43 -17.34 -4.45
CA LEU A 657 30.77 -17.78 -4.82
C LEU A 657 30.74 -18.29 -6.25
N ASN A 658 31.49 -17.66 -7.15
CA ASN A 658 31.63 -18.08 -8.54
C ASN A 658 33.08 -18.48 -8.80
N MET A 659 33.26 -19.61 -9.47
CA MET A 659 34.57 -20.12 -9.86
C MET A 659 34.52 -20.45 -11.34
N GLU A 660 35.46 -19.92 -12.12
CA GLU A 660 35.61 -20.19 -13.54
C GLU A 660 36.98 -20.81 -13.84
N LEU A 661 37.00 -21.68 -14.84
CA LEU A 661 38.19 -22.30 -15.41
C LEU A 661 38.11 -22.18 -16.93
N SER A 662 39.10 -21.57 -17.55
CA SER A 662 39.22 -21.47 -19.00
C SER A 662 40.54 -22.04 -19.49
N GLY A 663 40.50 -22.80 -20.60
CA GLY A 663 41.68 -23.44 -21.18
C GLY A 663 42.36 -24.45 -20.24
N GLY A 664 43.70 -24.51 -20.29
CA GLY A 664 44.54 -25.43 -19.52
C GLY A 664 44.44 -26.88 -20.02
N PRO A 665 45.01 -27.88 -19.33
CA PRO A 665 45.01 -29.26 -19.85
C PRO A 665 43.59 -29.88 -19.91
N PHE A 666 42.56 -29.19 -19.42
CA PHE A 666 41.21 -29.72 -19.24
C PHE A 666 40.21 -29.24 -20.31
N LEU A 667 40.38 -28.02 -20.84
CA LEU A 667 39.47 -27.43 -21.82
C LEU A 667 40.26 -26.96 -23.06
N PRO A 668 39.67 -27.03 -24.26
CA PRO A 668 40.32 -26.51 -25.46
C PRO A 668 40.42 -24.98 -25.40
N GLY A 669 41.20 -24.39 -26.32
CA GLY A 669 41.37 -22.95 -26.45
C GLY A 669 42.81 -22.50 -26.18
N ASN A 670 43.02 -21.19 -26.24
CA ASN A 670 44.33 -20.57 -26.09
C ASN A 670 44.32 -19.42 -25.06
N VAL A 671 43.38 -19.47 -24.12
CA VAL A 671 43.22 -18.50 -23.02
C VAL A 671 43.07 -19.30 -21.72
N ASP A 672 44.12 -19.31 -20.89
CA ASP A 672 44.29 -20.28 -19.80
C ASP A 672 44.27 -19.63 -18.41
N TYR A 673 43.10 -19.53 -17.79
CA TYR A 673 42.97 -18.92 -16.46
C TYR A 673 42.01 -19.67 -15.55
N TYR A 674 42.13 -19.41 -14.25
CA TYR A 674 41.07 -19.67 -13.28
C TYR A 674 40.70 -18.35 -12.60
N LYS A 675 39.41 -18.18 -12.28
CA LYS A 675 38.88 -16.98 -11.67
C LYS A 675 37.95 -17.34 -10.53
N ILE A 676 38.04 -16.61 -9.42
CA ILE A 676 37.23 -16.84 -8.21
C ILE A 676 36.69 -15.49 -7.76
N ASP A 677 35.36 -15.39 -7.67
CA ASP A 677 34.64 -14.21 -7.21
C ASP A 677 33.76 -14.57 -6.01
N LEU A 678 33.91 -13.85 -4.91
CA LEU A 678 33.06 -13.94 -3.73
C LEU A 678 32.36 -12.61 -3.49
N LYS A 679 31.04 -12.62 -3.43
CA LYS A 679 30.20 -11.47 -3.07
C LYS A 679 29.31 -11.84 -1.89
N THR A 680 29.34 -11.00 -0.85
CA THR A 680 28.48 -11.16 0.33
C THR A 680 27.73 -9.86 0.58
N GLU A 681 26.42 -9.93 0.74
CA GLU A 681 25.52 -8.80 1.00
C GLU A 681 24.69 -9.09 2.24
N TRP A 682 24.57 -8.10 3.12
CA TRP A 682 23.86 -8.19 4.39
C TRP A 682 22.91 -7.00 4.53
N TYR A 683 21.68 -7.28 4.95
CA TYR A 683 20.63 -6.30 5.14
C TYR A 683 20.10 -6.40 6.58
N LYS A 684 20.12 -5.28 7.29
CA LYS A 684 19.62 -5.21 8.65
C LYS A 684 18.68 -4.00 8.79
N PRO A 685 17.40 -4.20 9.16
CA PRO A 685 16.54 -3.08 9.41
C PRO A 685 17.05 -2.33 10.64
N LEU A 686 17.04 -1.01 10.55
CA LEU A 686 17.30 -0.11 11.66
C LEU A 686 15.96 0.40 12.18
N PHE A 687 15.86 0.49 13.51
CA PHE A 687 14.58 0.76 14.19
C PHE A 687 13.55 -0.36 13.93
N ARG A 688 12.34 -0.27 14.48
CA ARG A 688 11.28 -1.29 14.29
C ARG A 688 10.53 -1.11 12.97
N THR A 689 11.25 -0.76 11.89
CA THR A 689 10.66 -0.49 10.58
C THR A 689 11.57 -1.00 9.47
N ASN A 690 10.95 -1.56 8.42
CA ASN A 690 11.66 -2.03 7.24
C ASN A 690 12.01 -0.89 6.26
N ARG A 691 11.70 0.37 6.61
CA ARG A 691 12.00 1.54 5.79
C ARG A 691 13.44 2.03 5.92
N PHE A 692 14.09 1.80 7.07
CA PHE A 692 15.47 2.19 7.32
C PHE A 692 16.33 0.94 7.37
N VAL A 693 17.33 0.83 6.50
CA VAL A 693 18.10 -0.41 6.34
C VAL A 693 19.59 -0.10 6.32
N LEU A 694 20.34 -0.81 7.15
CA LEU A 694 21.79 -0.89 7.04
C LEU A 694 22.14 -2.01 6.07
N TYR A 695 22.74 -1.63 4.94
CA TYR A 695 23.31 -2.54 3.95
C TYR A 695 24.83 -2.60 4.10
N THR A 696 25.39 -3.79 4.07
CA THR A 696 26.84 -3.99 4.04
C THR A 696 27.19 -5.05 3.00
N SER A 697 28.22 -4.79 2.20
CA SER A 697 28.69 -5.68 1.15
C SER A 697 30.21 -5.82 1.16
N ALA A 698 30.68 -7.00 0.80
CA ALA A 698 32.07 -7.31 0.51
C ALA A 698 32.16 -8.05 -0.83
N GLU A 699 33.03 -7.57 -1.71
CA GLU A 699 33.32 -8.15 -3.02
C GLU A 699 34.82 -8.44 -3.10
N LEU A 700 35.18 -9.71 -3.31
CA LEU A 700 36.55 -10.19 -3.43
C LEU A 700 36.69 -10.94 -4.75
N GLY A 701 37.71 -10.63 -5.53
CA GLY A 701 37.97 -11.25 -6.82
C GLY A 701 39.43 -11.63 -7.00
N TYR A 702 39.68 -12.77 -7.64
CA TYR A 702 41.01 -13.18 -8.03
C TYR A 702 41.02 -13.93 -9.35
N ILE A 703 41.94 -13.56 -10.25
CA ILE A 703 42.23 -14.28 -11.50
C ILE A 703 43.70 -14.71 -11.53
N GLY A 704 43.93 -15.99 -11.81
CA GLY A 704 45.25 -16.59 -11.94
C GLY A 704 45.44 -17.27 -13.29
N GLU A 705 46.67 -17.27 -13.79
CA GLU A 705 47.06 -18.01 -15.00
C GLU A 705 47.21 -19.50 -14.69
N LEU A 706 46.63 -20.36 -15.52
CA LEU A 706 46.91 -21.81 -15.51
C LEU A 706 48.20 -22.10 -16.29
N VAL A 707 48.36 -21.46 -17.44
CA VAL A 707 49.55 -21.50 -18.28
C VAL A 707 50.15 -20.10 -18.31
N LYS A 708 51.44 -20.00 -17.99
CA LYS A 708 52.13 -18.71 -17.93
C LYS A 708 52.10 -17.99 -19.27
N ASN A 709 51.88 -16.68 -19.23
CA ASN A 709 51.88 -15.79 -20.40
C ASN A 709 50.81 -16.11 -21.47
N THR A 710 49.71 -16.75 -21.07
CA THR A 710 48.54 -16.91 -21.93
C THR A 710 47.90 -15.53 -22.24
N PRO A 711 47.34 -15.31 -23.45
CA PRO A 711 46.74 -14.04 -23.85
C PRO A 711 45.35 -13.82 -23.21
N ILE A 712 45.31 -13.60 -21.89
CA ILE A 712 44.07 -13.24 -21.17
C ILE A 712 43.53 -11.91 -21.68
N GLN A 713 42.26 -11.91 -22.05
CA GLN A 713 41.62 -10.74 -22.62
C GLN A 713 41.32 -9.65 -21.59
N PRO A 714 41.31 -8.36 -21.98
CA PRO A 714 41.19 -7.24 -21.05
C PRO A 714 39.98 -7.30 -20.11
N PHE A 715 38.84 -7.82 -20.60
CA PHE A 715 37.58 -7.88 -19.87
C PHE A 715 37.53 -8.98 -18.80
N GLU A 716 38.52 -9.89 -18.78
CA GLU A 716 38.63 -10.89 -17.73
C GLU A 716 39.28 -10.34 -16.45
N TYR A 717 40.06 -9.27 -16.59
CA TYR A 717 40.69 -8.56 -15.47
C TYR A 717 39.72 -7.64 -14.72
N TYR A 718 40.11 -7.27 -13.51
CA TYR A 718 39.36 -6.32 -12.69
C TYR A 718 39.83 -4.89 -12.92
N TYR A 719 38.86 -3.98 -13.01
CA TYR A 719 39.04 -2.53 -12.97
C TYR A 719 38.11 -1.94 -11.92
N MET A 720 38.42 -0.73 -11.45
CA MET A 720 37.58 -0.07 -10.46
C MET A 720 37.52 1.44 -10.66
N GLY A 721 36.39 2.04 -10.29
CA GLY A 721 36.14 3.48 -10.36
C GLY A 721 34.81 3.82 -11.02
N GLY A 722 34.28 5.00 -10.72
CA GLY A 722 33.10 5.57 -11.35
C GLY A 722 31.80 4.82 -11.09
N SER A 723 30.91 4.83 -12.09
CA SER A 723 29.55 4.29 -11.98
C SER A 723 29.44 2.80 -12.31
N GLY A 724 30.53 2.17 -12.79
CA GLY A 724 30.54 0.76 -13.18
C GLY A 724 29.82 0.49 -14.50
N LEU A 725 29.47 1.54 -15.25
CA LEU A 725 28.92 1.41 -16.60
C LEU A 725 29.97 0.98 -17.64
N ILE A 726 31.25 1.03 -17.28
CA ILE A 726 32.32 0.48 -18.11
C ILE A 726 32.47 -1.02 -17.87
N ILE A 727 32.58 -1.77 -18.97
CA ILE A 727 32.80 -3.22 -18.96
C ILE A 727 33.92 -3.61 -17.99
N ALA A 728 33.68 -4.68 -17.23
CA ALA A 728 34.61 -5.25 -16.25
C ALA A 728 35.06 -4.26 -15.16
N THR A 729 34.32 -3.16 -14.95
CA THR A 729 34.67 -2.13 -13.97
C THR A 729 33.74 -2.22 -12.77
N THR A 730 34.30 -2.59 -11.62
CA THR A 730 33.60 -2.52 -10.34
C THR A 730 33.41 -1.05 -9.95
N PRO A 731 32.18 -0.59 -9.68
CA PRO A 731 31.95 0.81 -9.34
C PRO A 731 32.65 1.17 -8.03
N LEU A 732 33.23 2.38 -7.96
CA LEU A 732 33.70 3.01 -6.74
C LEU A 732 33.38 4.50 -6.85
N ARG A 733 32.28 4.91 -6.22
CA ARG A 733 31.72 6.25 -6.38
C ARG A 733 32.69 7.29 -5.80
N GLY A 734 32.76 8.46 -6.41
CA GLY A 734 33.71 9.52 -6.07
C GLY A 734 35.07 9.45 -6.78
N TYR A 735 35.27 8.47 -7.66
CA TYR A 735 36.44 8.33 -8.54
C TYR A 735 36.00 8.29 -10.01
N ASP A 736 36.89 8.64 -10.94
CA ASP A 736 36.62 8.47 -12.38
C ASP A 736 36.56 6.99 -12.76
N ASP A 737 35.79 6.64 -13.81
CA ASP A 737 35.70 5.27 -14.29
C ASP A 737 37.08 4.71 -14.69
N ARG A 738 37.38 3.46 -14.31
CA ARG A 738 38.67 2.77 -14.57
C ARG A 738 39.92 3.56 -14.12
N SER A 739 39.80 4.42 -13.12
CA SER A 739 40.94 5.19 -12.59
C SER A 739 41.85 4.36 -11.66
N LEU A 740 41.31 3.32 -11.02
CA LEU A 740 42.05 2.42 -10.14
C LEU A 740 42.54 1.17 -10.86
N GLY A 741 43.82 0.85 -10.67
CA GLY A 741 44.43 -0.45 -10.99
C GLY A 741 45.86 -0.35 -11.49
N ALA A 742 46.42 -1.51 -11.86
CA ALA A 742 47.77 -1.61 -12.39
C ALA A 742 47.90 -0.81 -13.70
N ARG A 743 49.04 -0.11 -13.87
CA ARG A 743 49.35 0.70 -15.06
C ARG A 743 50.58 0.16 -15.76
N SER A 744 50.60 0.28 -17.09
CA SER A 744 51.79 -0.05 -17.88
C SER A 744 52.74 1.15 -17.89
N GLY A 745 53.90 1.00 -17.23
CA GLY A 745 55.06 1.90 -17.32
C GLY A 745 54.74 3.37 -17.61
N SER A 746 55.28 3.90 -18.71
CA SER A 746 55.19 5.29 -19.15
C SER A 746 53.80 5.75 -19.64
N SER A 747 52.75 4.94 -19.49
CA SER A 747 51.38 5.30 -19.87
C SER A 747 50.51 5.58 -18.64
N SER A 748 49.57 6.52 -18.77
CA SER A 748 48.54 6.76 -17.75
C SER A 748 47.42 5.70 -17.75
N ASN A 749 47.48 4.70 -18.64
CA ASN A 749 46.39 3.76 -18.87
C ASN A 749 46.43 2.59 -17.88
N VAL A 750 45.27 2.26 -17.32
CA VAL A 750 45.08 1.08 -16.46
C VAL A 750 44.94 -0.17 -17.33
N ILE A 751 45.80 -1.17 -17.09
CA ILE A 751 45.98 -2.36 -17.93
C ILE A 751 45.26 -3.62 -17.41
N GLY A 752 44.51 -3.47 -16.32
CA GLY A 752 43.78 -4.55 -15.67
C GLY A 752 44.54 -5.14 -14.49
N SER A 753 43.79 -5.58 -13.48
CA SER A 753 44.32 -6.09 -12.23
C SER A 753 43.82 -7.50 -11.96
N ARG A 754 44.60 -8.30 -11.21
CA ARG A 754 44.31 -9.70 -10.95
C ARG A 754 43.60 -9.95 -9.64
N VAL A 755 43.69 -9.01 -8.70
CA VAL A 755 43.04 -9.10 -7.38
C VAL A 755 42.11 -7.91 -7.25
N MET A 756 40.91 -8.13 -6.76
CA MET A 756 39.92 -7.08 -6.45
C MET A 756 39.45 -7.23 -5.01
N THR A 757 39.29 -6.10 -4.33
CA THR A 757 38.72 -6.04 -3.00
C THR A 757 37.89 -4.77 -2.88
N LYS A 758 36.63 -4.91 -2.48
CA LYS A 758 35.73 -3.79 -2.24
C LYS A 758 34.82 -4.07 -1.06
N PHE A 759 34.62 -3.05 -0.25
CA PHE A 759 33.66 -3.01 0.85
C PHE A 759 32.74 -1.82 0.67
N THR A 760 31.44 -2.04 0.85
CA THR A 760 30.42 -1.00 0.77
C THR A 760 29.54 -1.07 2.01
N THR A 761 29.26 0.08 2.61
CA THR A 761 28.23 0.24 3.63
C THR A 761 27.26 1.32 3.18
N GLU A 762 25.96 1.05 3.23
CA GLU A 762 24.93 2.02 2.90
C GLU A 762 23.87 2.08 3.99
N LEU A 763 23.44 3.29 4.33
CA LEU A 763 22.21 3.55 5.05
C LEU A 763 21.13 3.86 4.01
N ARG A 764 20.10 3.03 3.93
CA ARG A 764 19.02 3.15 2.93
C ARG A 764 17.71 3.57 3.60
N VAL A 765 16.97 4.46 2.96
CA VAL A 765 15.67 4.97 3.44
C VAL A 765 14.63 4.86 2.32
N SER A 766 13.67 3.95 2.48
CA SER A 766 12.54 3.78 1.57
C SER A 766 11.53 4.92 1.75
N LEU A 767 11.28 5.67 0.67
CA LEU A 767 10.30 6.77 0.65
C LEU A 767 8.92 6.30 0.17
N ALA A 768 8.88 5.51 -0.90
CA ALA A 768 7.66 4.95 -1.47
C ALA A 768 7.98 3.59 -2.08
N MET A 769 7.08 2.62 -1.95
CA MET A 769 7.25 1.27 -2.53
C MET A 769 6.24 0.97 -3.63
N GLU A 770 5.11 1.68 -3.65
CA GLU A 770 4.08 1.56 -4.68
C GLU A 770 3.57 2.95 -5.09
N PRO A 771 3.20 3.16 -6.37
CA PRO A 771 3.39 2.23 -7.50
C PRO A 771 4.84 2.18 -8.00
N ILE A 772 5.68 3.14 -7.59
CA ILE A 772 7.08 3.26 -8.00
C ILE A 772 7.97 3.20 -6.75
N PRO A 773 8.83 2.18 -6.61
CA PRO A 773 9.81 2.10 -5.54
C PRO A 773 10.85 3.24 -5.63
N ILE A 774 10.97 4.04 -4.57
CA ILE A 774 11.91 5.15 -4.42
C ILE A 774 12.59 5.04 -3.07
N TRP A 775 13.93 5.10 -3.04
CA TRP A 775 14.69 5.16 -1.80
C TRP A 775 15.93 6.04 -1.91
N LEU A 776 16.32 6.63 -0.79
CA LEU A 776 17.54 7.39 -0.64
C LEU A 776 18.63 6.51 -0.02
N ILE A 777 19.88 6.83 -0.31
CA ILE A 777 21.04 6.17 0.27
C ILE A 777 22.06 7.19 0.76
N ALA A 778 22.71 6.89 1.86
CA ALA A 778 24.00 7.47 2.24
C ALA A 778 25.01 6.31 2.27
N PHE A 779 26.17 6.48 1.65
CA PHE A 779 27.12 5.39 1.46
C PHE A 779 28.54 5.76 1.92
N ALA A 780 29.28 4.73 2.32
CA ALA A 780 30.71 4.74 2.50
C ALA A 780 31.30 3.51 1.80
N GLU A 781 32.34 3.71 1.01
CA GLU A 781 32.99 2.65 0.23
C GLU A 781 34.50 2.66 0.47
N ALA A 782 35.10 1.49 0.39
CA ALA A 782 36.55 1.32 0.40
C ALA A 782 36.90 0.17 -0.55
N GLY A 783 37.70 0.44 -1.59
CA GLY A 783 38.04 -0.56 -2.57
C GLY A 783 39.38 -0.31 -3.25
N ASN A 784 39.98 -1.37 -3.77
CA ASN A 784 41.14 -1.28 -4.64
C ASN A 784 41.26 -2.55 -5.52
N VAL A 785 42.05 -2.45 -6.59
CA VAL A 785 42.42 -3.57 -7.44
C VAL A 785 43.93 -3.62 -7.61
N TYR A 786 44.51 -4.81 -7.53
CA TYR A 786 45.97 -5.01 -7.47
C TYR A 786 46.46 -5.89 -8.61
N GLU A 787 47.67 -5.61 -9.09
CA GLU A 787 48.32 -6.33 -10.19
C GLU A 787 48.40 -7.85 -9.94
N ASN A 788 48.69 -8.27 -8.71
CA ASN A 788 48.77 -9.68 -8.30
C ASN A 788 48.73 -9.81 -6.78
N LEU A 789 48.61 -11.05 -6.29
CA LEU A 789 48.58 -11.37 -4.85
C LEU A 789 49.81 -10.88 -4.07
N LYS A 790 51.01 -10.87 -4.68
CA LYS A 790 52.24 -10.44 -3.99
C LYS A 790 52.31 -8.93 -3.78
N LYS A 791 51.67 -8.15 -4.66
CA LYS A 791 51.58 -6.69 -4.59
C LYS A 791 50.27 -6.22 -3.92
N THR A 792 49.50 -7.13 -3.33
CA THR A 792 48.24 -6.79 -2.66
C THR A 792 48.51 -6.20 -1.29
N ASN A 793 47.92 -5.03 -1.00
CA ASN A 793 47.99 -4.39 0.31
C ASN A 793 46.59 -3.97 0.77
N LEU A 794 45.95 -4.77 1.63
CA LEU A 794 44.59 -4.52 2.12
C LEU A 794 44.45 -3.25 3.00
N PHE A 795 45.56 -2.61 3.37
CA PHE A 795 45.54 -1.33 4.07
C PHE A 795 45.56 -0.12 3.13
N ASP A 796 45.79 -0.32 1.81
CA ASP A 796 45.75 0.74 0.79
C ASP A 796 44.42 0.75 0.02
N LEU A 797 43.30 0.65 0.73
CA LEU A 797 41.98 0.77 0.12
C LEU A 797 41.66 2.24 -0.14
N LYS A 798 41.16 2.55 -1.34
CA LYS A 798 40.73 3.90 -1.70
C LYS A 798 39.30 4.11 -1.25
N ARG A 799 39.07 5.21 -0.55
CA ARG A 799 37.84 5.45 0.23
C ARG A 799 36.98 6.51 -0.43
N SER A 800 35.68 6.37 -0.25
CA SER A 800 34.73 7.42 -0.60
C SER A 800 33.52 7.41 0.31
N VAL A 801 32.84 8.55 0.34
CA VAL A 801 31.52 8.70 0.98
C VAL A 801 30.61 9.46 0.05
N GLY A 802 29.30 9.30 0.22
CA GLY A 802 28.36 10.09 -0.56
C GLY A 802 26.91 9.83 -0.22
N VAL A 803 26.05 10.42 -1.03
CA VAL A 803 24.61 10.28 -0.96
C VAL A 803 24.06 9.95 -2.33
N GLY A 804 22.90 9.32 -2.39
CA GLY A 804 22.27 8.99 -3.64
C GLY A 804 20.78 8.74 -3.52
N ALA A 805 20.13 8.60 -4.67
CA ALA A 805 18.74 8.22 -4.80
C ALA A 805 18.62 7.06 -5.77
N ARG A 806 17.56 6.28 -5.59
CA ARG A 806 17.20 5.12 -6.41
C ARG A 806 15.73 5.18 -6.74
N ILE A 807 15.41 4.94 -8.00
CA ILE A 807 14.04 4.87 -8.51
C ILE A 807 13.94 3.61 -9.36
N MET A 808 13.02 2.71 -9.02
CA MET A 808 12.76 1.53 -9.84
C MET A 808 11.52 1.78 -10.70
N LEU A 809 11.73 1.97 -11.99
CA LEU A 809 10.64 2.14 -12.95
C LEU A 809 10.45 0.81 -13.68
N ASN A 810 9.33 0.13 -13.48
CA ASN A 810 8.95 -0.99 -14.35
C ASN A 810 8.37 -0.38 -15.65
N PRO A 811 8.91 -0.64 -16.85
CA PRO A 811 9.85 -1.70 -17.24
C PRO A 811 11.33 -1.31 -17.42
N ILE A 812 11.66 -0.06 -17.17
CA ILE A 812 12.96 0.55 -17.45
C ILE A 812 14.10 -0.04 -16.59
N GLY A 813 13.82 -0.42 -15.34
CA GLY A 813 14.78 -0.92 -14.36
C GLY A 813 15.14 0.11 -13.29
N LEU A 814 16.29 -0.10 -12.65
CA LEU A 814 16.78 0.78 -11.60
C LEU A 814 17.48 2.01 -12.21
N ILE A 815 17.07 3.19 -11.78
CA ILE A 815 17.76 4.45 -12.03
C ILE A 815 18.40 4.88 -10.72
N GLY A 816 19.67 5.26 -10.77
CA GLY A 816 20.39 5.74 -9.61
C GLY A 816 21.19 6.99 -9.88
N PHE A 817 21.15 7.86 -8.90
CA PHE A 817 21.90 9.11 -8.86
C PHE A 817 22.78 9.05 -7.62
N ASP A 818 24.07 9.26 -7.76
CA ASP A 818 25.03 9.20 -6.68
C ASP A 818 25.92 10.45 -6.71
N TYR A 819 26.13 11.08 -5.57
CA TYR A 819 27.08 12.18 -5.41
C TYR A 819 28.11 11.76 -4.36
N GLY A 820 29.30 11.42 -4.83
CA GLY A 820 30.35 10.80 -4.02
C GLY A 820 31.62 11.64 -3.96
N TYR A 821 32.28 11.66 -2.81
CA TYR A 821 33.56 12.30 -2.56
C TYR A 821 34.66 11.25 -2.43
N GLY A 822 35.62 11.23 -3.35
CA GLY A 822 36.78 10.34 -3.30
C GLY A 822 37.93 10.98 -2.52
N PHE A 823 38.31 10.41 -1.38
CA PHE A 823 39.36 10.98 -0.51
C PHE A 823 40.77 10.82 -1.09
N ASP A 824 41.02 9.71 -1.77
CA ASP A 824 42.37 9.28 -2.11
C ASP A 824 42.73 9.57 -3.59
N ARG A 825 41.97 10.46 -4.25
CA ARG A 825 42.15 10.82 -5.67
C ARG A 825 43.57 11.26 -6.02
N THR A 826 44.20 12.06 -5.17
CA THR A 826 45.58 12.51 -5.40
C THR A 826 46.56 11.35 -5.54
N SER A 827 46.33 10.23 -4.83
CA SER A 827 47.15 9.02 -4.97
C SER A 827 46.79 8.14 -6.18
N VAL A 828 45.60 8.32 -6.75
CA VAL A 828 45.04 7.49 -7.83
C VAL A 828 45.26 8.14 -9.21
N ASP A 829 44.86 9.40 -9.36
CA ASP A 829 44.84 10.12 -10.64
C ASP A 829 45.56 11.48 -10.58
N GLY A 830 46.12 11.85 -9.42
CA GLY A 830 46.80 13.12 -9.22
C GLY A 830 45.86 14.32 -9.07
N GLN A 831 44.54 14.12 -9.09
CA GLN A 831 43.56 15.18 -8.89
C GLN A 831 43.31 15.47 -7.41
N ALA A 832 42.84 16.68 -7.12
CA ALA A 832 42.39 17.02 -5.78
C ALA A 832 41.11 16.23 -5.43
N PRO A 833 40.94 15.80 -4.17
CA PRO A 833 39.69 15.21 -3.70
C PRO A 833 38.50 16.15 -3.94
N GLN A 834 37.48 15.65 -4.64
CA GLN A 834 36.30 16.45 -5.02
C GLN A 834 35.03 15.60 -5.03
N TRP A 835 33.90 16.28 -4.96
CA TRP A 835 32.60 15.66 -5.14
C TRP A 835 32.32 15.40 -6.61
N MET A 836 31.85 14.20 -6.92
CA MET A 836 31.56 13.75 -8.27
C MET A 836 30.15 13.18 -8.34
N PHE A 837 29.45 13.56 -9.40
CA PHE A 837 28.15 12.99 -9.73
C PHE A 837 28.33 11.75 -10.61
N HIS A 838 27.69 10.66 -10.19
CA HIS A 838 27.63 9.38 -10.88
C HIS A 838 26.18 9.08 -11.19
N PHE A 839 25.94 8.64 -12.42
CA PHE A 839 24.62 8.25 -12.90
C PHE A 839 24.67 6.79 -13.29
N GLN A 840 23.66 6.03 -12.86
CA GLN A 840 23.47 4.64 -13.25
C GLN A 840 22.05 4.44 -13.76
N PHE A 841 21.92 3.63 -14.81
CA PHE A 841 20.64 3.39 -15.47
C PHE A 841 20.57 1.94 -15.95
N GLY A 842 19.49 1.24 -15.61
CA GLY A 842 19.20 -0.12 -16.04
C GLY A 842 19.52 -1.17 -14.97
N LYS A 843 19.70 -2.43 -15.38
CA LYS A 843 20.21 -3.47 -14.47
C LYS A 843 21.69 -3.19 -14.23
N GLY A 844 22.03 -2.66 -13.06
CA GLY A 844 23.42 -2.67 -12.57
C GLY A 844 23.93 -4.12 -12.59
N PHE A 845 25.11 -4.31 -13.17
CA PHE A 845 25.75 -5.62 -13.35
C PHE A 845 26.10 -6.27 -12.01
#